data_AF-A0A355HCG8-F1
#
_entry.id   AF-A0A355HCG8-F1
#
_cell.length_a   1.000
_cell.length_b   1.000
_cell.length_c   1.000
_cell.angle_alpha   90.00
_cell.angle_beta   90.00
_cell.angle_gamma   90.00
#
_symmetry.space_group_name_H-M   'P 1'
#
loop_
_entity.id
_entity.type
_entity.pdbx_description
1 polymer ?
#
loop_
_entity_poly.entity_id
_entity_poly.type
_entity_poly.pdbx_seq_one_letter_code
_entity_poly.pdbx_strand_id
1 'polypeptide(L)'
;MTKDLNTDTLSQFDRQLEILCSYNLQVPCNPQGEFAASGFKILLQSLSSTKISDSLRGSYHVKHLKKWKEYAQREFNEMGRINRLRLESLVALSDEEMYRTMYEGLLLFDINPEDAPALGVQEKTGKFDENGKPVMRSIAFDIFKKGAIHGIEGLERFLPSASIKGEAGMDAHLEQEFSGTDLVSYFKQDSGNMIKSLTTIGSLGGIGHKPDSDMDAQVIINTNPEFQFSWNDADFLVALIANVMESFYENYLRNALTAEERREFKLTATETLKEKCGTGLSEEEQRVIEFIFASSYRRELRKLIQDHLRQRPAEEQKRLFMSAVVTTLKKFPDCEDLLAPLNNFFSFIKKSGGDLHKKSFPYSLKKFNKEKVLNWLVDFYCNSFLDEAGTHQILWRYAVGNNMSPDSLPEEKKRSCFLSSLTNNSQLSLLLNEFFDHLSSQVAYASRANVSEAIQVLKQHFSTHNLVLDEGLEKQIMSKLEIRYSSRMVKLIETFSDAQAQEIEAEIEYPFHLKIQQAEAYLTKKYPTTEIHFFTNILRKQRNGQHTPFLVSPEGSMAYALMLNDFLLNPAVMICGITPMPFDLPKNFKVLSSIGVFPEGEWTLKQNLVAEYITKDLAVETEGEDEQEKKKPPVNLQILQEETESFVLGKLPNWGEIIIPREMFLGHALPIFLRESEKISHRNLPKALLNCWWLEMIVCIDREDDLPTSLTRLLWNPEGRNFIRDQRKGPLIDAIMKMEQDYPALQLDPWWLKFTEMLVRFESYEQDDEEEPDFELNTLSETQKNIVFCFAQHMRISDIINFGDEGKAFWQDEKATWRSRALVDFYNIFFSIPEDRRELIRFSEGRDDAGNKVEKMLKKLFLESMTRVEKKLCKIGHTRALTQISNQLARLSEKGFEKETATEFLNPLLDVVNQRVSIEDRKVLVKLKRKIPLNKIEQMQAKIVYEELQKLKSVQGNIVDFFSQFGLKMEESWVRKTITNAKVKVAGDPLENVIFKFHFERNFERKP
;
A
#
# COMPACT_ATOMS: atom_id res chain seq x y z
N MET A 1 24.05 19.89 14.35
CA MET A 1 25.34 19.56 13.73
C MET A 1 25.06 19.24 12.28
N THR A 2 25.08 20.25 11.43
CA THR A 2 25.08 20.09 9.97
C THR A 2 26.47 19.55 9.60
N LYS A 3 26.63 18.22 9.61
CA LYS A 3 27.68 17.58 8.84
C LYS A 3 27.25 17.69 7.38
N ASP A 4 28.14 18.17 6.52
CA ASP A 4 28.02 18.02 5.08
C ASP A 4 27.50 16.62 4.74
N LEU A 5 26.35 16.54 4.10
CA LEU A 5 25.76 15.32 3.57
C LEU A 5 26.52 14.79 2.34
N ASN A 6 27.77 15.21 2.14
CA ASN A 6 28.74 14.53 1.27
C ASN A 6 29.20 13.23 1.94
N THR A 7 28.26 12.30 2.13
CA THR A 7 28.56 10.88 2.42
C THR A 7 29.18 10.17 1.21
N ASP A 8 29.21 10.82 0.04
CA ASP A 8 29.69 10.31 -1.24
C ASP A 8 31.20 10.04 -1.30
N THR A 9 31.97 10.45 -0.29
CA THR A 9 33.42 10.20 -0.23
C THR A 9 33.84 9.12 0.77
N LEU A 10 32.92 8.58 1.58
CA LEU A 10 33.27 7.57 2.59
C LEU A 10 33.28 6.17 1.98
N SER A 11 34.28 5.37 2.35
CA SER A 11 34.31 3.95 1.96
C SER A 11 33.15 3.18 2.63
N GLN A 12 32.72 2.07 2.03
CA GLN A 12 31.71 1.17 2.62
C GLN A 12 32.05 0.81 4.07
N PHE A 13 33.32 0.51 4.34
CA PHE A 13 33.82 0.14 5.66
C PHE A 13 33.68 1.27 6.68
N ASP A 14 34.01 2.51 6.30
CA ASP A 14 33.92 3.65 7.20
C ASP A 14 32.47 3.97 7.56
N ARG A 15 31.55 3.86 6.59
CA ARG A 15 30.11 4.02 6.81
C ARG A 15 29.56 2.97 7.78
N GLN A 16 29.95 1.70 7.60
CA GLN A 16 29.58 0.62 8.52
C GLN A 16 30.08 0.89 9.95
N LEU A 17 31.34 1.36 10.08
CA LEU A 17 31.94 1.65 11.38
C LEU A 17 31.24 2.83 12.08
N GLU A 18 30.91 3.90 11.37
CA GLU A 18 30.18 5.05 11.92
C GLU A 18 28.81 4.62 12.47
N ILE A 19 28.08 3.80 11.71
CA ILE A 19 26.77 3.28 12.14
C ILE A 19 26.90 2.39 13.39
N LEU A 20 27.87 1.47 13.42
CA LEU A 20 28.10 0.63 14.61
C LEU A 20 28.47 1.44 15.85
N CYS A 21 29.34 2.44 15.70
CA CYS A 21 29.68 3.34 16.79
C CYS A 21 28.45 4.11 17.29
N SER A 22 27.60 4.60 16.39
CA SER A 22 26.34 5.27 16.73
C SER A 22 25.38 4.36 17.50
N TYR A 23 25.19 3.11 17.07
CA TYR A 23 24.36 2.15 17.80
C TYR A 23 24.97 1.79 19.17
N ASN A 24 26.30 1.69 19.28
CA ASN A 24 26.94 1.35 20.54
C ASN A 24 26.75 2.42 21.61
N LEU A 25 26.68 3.69 21.24
CA LEU A 25 26.37 4.81 22.16
C LEU A 25 24.96 4.70 22.77
N GLN A 26 24.05 3.99 22.09
CA GLN A 26 22.68 3.75 22.55
C GLN A 26 22.55 2.52 23.46
N VAL A 27 23.65 1.81 23.72
CA VAL A 27 23.73 0.62 24.58
C VAL A 27 24.69 0.93 25.75
N PRO A 28 24.22 1.60 26.82
CA PRO A 28 25.12 2.10 27.87
C PRO A 28 25.91 1.02 28.62
N CYS A 29 25.41 -0.23 28.60
CA CYS A 29 26.07 -1.37 29.24
C CYS A 29 27.18 -2.02 28.38
N ASN A 30 27.41 -1.56 27.15
CA ASN A 30 28.52 -1.99 26.31
C ASN A 30 29.82 -1.20 26.62
N PRO A 31 31.01 -1.75 26.31
CA PRO A 31 32.25 -0.97 26.25
C PRO A 31 32.10 0.22 25.30
N GLN A 32 32.64 1.38 25.67
CA GLN A 32 32.54 2.62 24.89
C GLN A 32 33.92 3.14 24.47
N GLY A 33 33.95 4.13 23.58
CA GLY A 33 35.17 4.82 23.15
C GLY A 33 36.05 4.03 22.17
N GLU A 34 37.33 4.39 22.07
CA GLU A 34 38.28 3.86 21.08
C GLU A 34 38.47 2.34 21.15
N PHE A 35 38.34 1.77 22.35
CA PHE A 35 38.40 0.32 22.55
C PHE A 35 37.29 -0.42 21.79
N ALA A 36 36.06 0.08 21.86
CA ALA A 36 34.93 -0.48 21.13
C ALA A 36 35.09 -0.29 19.62
N ALA A 37 35.48 0.91 19.19
CA ALA A 37 35.70 1.20 17.77
C ALA A 37 36.78 0.29 17.14
N SER A 38 37.87 0.03 17.86
CA SER A 38 38.93 -0.89 17.42
C SER A 38 38.41 -2.33 17.29
N GLY A 39 37.58 -2.79 18.23
CA GLY A 39 36.90 -4.08 18.16
C GLY A 39 35.95 -4.18 16.96
N PHE A 40 35.20 -3.12 16.68
CA PHE A 40 34.30 -3.07 15.51
C PHE A 40 35.05 -3.11 14.19
N LYS A 41 36.21 -2.45 14.08
CA LYS A 41 37.05 -2.54 12.87
C LYS A 41 37.44 -3.99 12.55
N ILE A 42 37.92 -4.73 13.55
CA ILE A 42 38.31 -6.14 13.41
C ILE A 42 37.08 -6.99 13.05
N LEU A 43 35.95 -6.73 13.69
CA LEU A 43 34.68 -7.41 13.40
C LEU A 43 34.24 -7.22 11.95
N LEU A 44 34.20 -5.98 11.46
CA LEU A 44 33.80 -5.64 10.10
C LEU A 44 34.75 -6.26 9.06
N GLN A 45 36.07 -6.21 9.29
CA GLN A 45 37.07 -6.85 8.43
C GLN A 45 36.84 -8.36 8.30
N SER A 46 36.41 -9.02 9.38
CA SER A 46 36.11 -10.46 9.36
C SER A 46 34.86 -10.83 8.53
N LEU A 47 34.04 -9.84 8.16
CA LEU A 47 32.76 -9.99 7.46
C LEU A 47 32.73 -9.30 6.08
N SER A 48 33.88 -9.09 5.45
CA SER A 48 33.97 -8.45 4.14
C SER A 48 33.52 -9.33 2.96
N SER A 49 33.06 -10.57 3.19
CA SER A 49 32.55 -11.47 2.15
C SER A 49 31.11 -11.16 1.76
N THR A 50 30.65 -11.71 0.63
CA THR A 50 29.30 -11.51 0.07
C THR A 50 28.42 -12.77 0.19
N LYS A 51 28.70 -13.68 1.14
CA LYS A 51 28.08 -15.01 1.17
C LYS A 51 26.56 -14.95 1.28
N ILE A 52 26.03 -14.01 2.07
CA ILE A 52 24.59 -13.83 2.24
C ILE A 52 23.98 -13.28 0.94
N SER A 53 24.60 -12.28 0.32
CA SER A 53 24.15 -11.72 -0.98
C SER A 53 24.19 -12.77 -2.09
N ASP A 54 25.24 -13.59 -2.16
CA ASP A 54 25.37 -14.67 -3.14
C ASP A 54 24.36 -15.79 -2.90
N SER A 55 24.08 -16.12 -1.64
CA SER A 55 23.02 -17.06 -1.26
C SER A 55 21.63 -16.56 -1.66
N LEU A 56 21.34 -15.27 -1.42
CA LEU A 56 20.09 -14.62 -1.85
C LEU A 56 19.97 -14.60 -3.37
N ARG A 57 21.04 -14.26 -4.10
CA ARG A 57 21.04 -14.30 -5.57
C ARG A 57 20.80 -15.73 -6.07
N GLY A 58 21.46 -16.71 -5.44
CA GLY A 58 21.36 -18.14 -5.78
C GLY A 58 20.00 -18.77 -5.48
N SER A 59 19.17 -18.17 -4.64
CA SER A 59 17.80 -18.66 -4.40
C SER A 59 16.80 -18.29 -5.52
N TYR A 60 17.20 -17.49 -6.51
CA TYR A 60 16.34 -17.15 -7.65
C TYR A 60 16.66 -18.00 -8.88
N HIS A 61 15.61 -18.48 -9.56
CA HIS A 61 15.78 -19.21 -10.82
C HIS A 61 16.16 -18.27 -11.98
N VAL A 62 17.25 -18.60 -12.68
CA VAL A 62 17.75 -17.83 -13.84
C VAL A 62 16.68 -17.57 -14.90
N LYS A 63 15.81 -18.56 -15.17
CA LYS A 63 14.70 -18.41 -16.13
C LYS A 63 13.69 -17.33 -15.70
N HIS A 64 13.40 -17.22 -14.40
CA HIS A 64 12.50 -16.19 -13.88
C HIS A 64 13.15 -14.81 -13.94
N LEU A 65 14.43 -14.70 -13.57
CA LEU A 65 15.19 -13.46 -13.65
C LEU A 65 15.23 -12.91 -15.08
N LYS A 66 15.46 -13.77 -16.08
CA LYS A 66 15.42 -13.37 -17.50
C LYS A 66 14.05 -12.82 -17.89
N LYS A 67 12.96 -13.52 -17.54
CA LYS A 67 11.59 -13.08 -17.82
C LYS A 67 11.28 -11.74 -17.14
N TRP A 68 11.70 -11.56 -15.90
CA TRP A 68 11.52 -10.30 -15.17
C TRP A 68 12.30 -9.15 -15.79
N LYS A 69 13.52 -9.38 -16.27
CA LYS A 69 14.30 -8.35 -16.96
C LYS A 69 13.63 -7.90 -18.26
N GLU A 70 13.17 -8.84 -19.08
CA GLU A 70 12.44 -8.53 -20.33
C GLU A 70 11.14 -7.75 -20.04
N TYR A 71 10.40 -8.18 -19.03
CA TYR A 71 9.17 -7.48 -18.61
C TYR A 71 9.45 -6.08 -18.08
N ALA A 72 10.40 -5.95 -17.14
CA ALA A 72 10.79 -4.69 -16.53
C ALA A 72 11.27 -3.67 -17.58
N GLN A 73 12.01 -4.14 -18.59
CA GLN A 73 12.43 -3.30 -19.70
C GLN A 73 11.26 -2.78 -20.54
N ARG A 74 10.25 -3.63 -20.81
CA ARG A 74 9.05 -3.20 -21.53
C ARG A 74 8.22 -2.22 -20.71
N GLU A 75 7.91 -2.56 -19.46
CA GLU A 75 7.13 -1.73 -18.54
C GLU A 75 7.81 -0.36 -18.33
N PHE A 76 9.13 -0.34 -18.12
CA PHE A 76 9.89 0.90 -17.91
C PHE A 76 9.90 1.83 -19.12
N ASN A 77 10.00 1.27 -20.33
CA ASN A 77 9.95 2.06 -21.55
C ASN A 77 8.54 2.65 -21.75
N GLU A 78 7.52 1.82 -21.56
CA GLU A 78 6.12 2.22 -21.70
C GLU A 78 5.72 3.29 -20.68
N MET A 79 6.27 3.19 -19.46
CA MET A 79 6.11 4.22 -18.43
C MET A 79 6.63 5.60 -18.88
N GLY A 80 7.82 5.62 -19.50
CA GLY A 80 8.39 6.85 -20.03
C GLY A 80 7.53 7.47 -21.14
N ARG A 81 7.05 6.64 -22.07
CA ARG A 81 6.22 7.05 -23.20
C ARG A 81 4.92 7.70 -22.75
N ILE A 82 4.17 7.00 -21.90
CA ILE A 82 2.87 7.48 -21.41
C ILE A 82 3.02 8.75 -20.57
N ASN A 83 4.07 8.87 -19.73
CA ASN A 83 4.30 10.09 -18.97
C ASN A 83 4.48 11.32 -19.88
N ARG A 84 5.23 11.20 -20.98
CA ARG A 84 5.38 12.31 -21.96
C ARG A 84 4.07 12.67 -22.62
N LEU A 85 3.34 11.70 -23.16
CA LEU A 85 2.07 11.94 -23.85
C LEU A 85 1.01 12.55 -22.93
N ARG A 86 0.97 12.13 -21.67
CA ARG A 86 0.05 12.70 -20.68
C ARG A 86 0.44 14.12 -20.28
N LEU A 87 1.74 14.42 -20.18
CA LEU A 87 2.21 15.78 -19.92
C LEU A 87 1.99 16.72 -21.13
N GLU A 88 2.18 16.23 -22.36
CA GLU A 88 1.80 16.95 -23.58
C GLU A 88 0.30 17.29 -23.57
N SER A 89 -0.54 16.32 -23.22
CA SER A 89 -1.98 16.55 -23.10
C SER A 89 -2.34 17.51 -21.97
N LEU A 90 -1.63 17.48 -20.84
CA LEU A 90 -1.78 18.46 -19.76
C LEU A 90 -1.49 19.86 -20.26
N VAL A 91 -0.30 20.10 -20.83
CA VAL A 91 0.10 21.40 -21.35
C VAL A 91 -0.89 21.92 -22.41
N ALA A 92 -1.41 21.03 -23.28
CA ALA A 92 -2.37 21.40 -24.31
C ALA A 92 -3.76 21.79 -23.77
N LEU A 93 -4.13 21.32 -22.58
CA LEU A 93 -5.44 21.60 -21.95
C LEU A 93 -5.37 22.69 -20.89
N SER A 94 -4.20 22.95 -20.29
CA SER A 94 -3.96 23.99 -19.30
C SER A 94 -4.21 25.39 -19.84
N ASP A 95 -4.78 26.24 -19.00
CA ASP A 95 -4.85 27.68 -19.25
C ASP A 95 -3.53 28.38 -18.90
N GLU A 96 -3.53 29.71 -19.05
CA GLU A 96 -2.32 30.50 -18.88
C GLU A 96 -1.79 30.56 -17.45
N GLU A 97 -2.69 30.72 -16.47
CA GLU A 97 -2.28 30.76 -15.08
C GLU A 97 -1.76 29.38 -14.61
N MET A 98 -2.35 28.29 -15.09
CA MET A 98 -1.93 26.93 -14.73
C MET A 98 -0.51 26.62 -15.23
N TYR A 99 -0.15 26.94 -16.49
CA TYR A 99 1.22 26.65 -16.96
C TYR A 99 2.27 27.51 -16.23
N ARG A 100 1.96 28.78 -15.94
CA ARG A 100 2.87 29.67 -15.20
C ARG A 100 3.07 29.20 -13.77
N THR A 101 1.98 28.77 -13.13
CA THR A 101 2.02 28.14 -11.82
C THR A 101 2.91 26.91 -11.82
N MET A 102 2.78 26.02 -12.81
CA MET A 102 3.63 24.84 -12.92
C MET A 102 5.11 25.22 -13.05
N TYR A 103 5.44 26.18 -13.90
CA TYR A 103 6.83 26.65 -14.11
C TYR A 103 7.45 27.25 -12.86
N GLU A 104 6.71 28.10 -12.14
CA GLU A 104 7.21 28.67 -10.89
C GLU A 104 7.28 27.62 -9.78
N GLY A 105 6.32 26.70 -9.70
CA GLY A 105 6.39 25.56 -8.79
C GLY A 105 7.66 24.73 -8.99
N LEU A 106 8.03 24.45 -10.25
CA LEU A 106 9.28 23.75 -10.59
C LEU A 106 10.50 24.51 -10.05
N LEU A 107 10.58 25.82 -10.27
CA LEU A 107 11.64 26.66 -9.72
C LEU A 107 11.69 26.57 -8.19
N LEU A 108 10.57 26.82 -7.52
CA LEU A 108 10.48 26.93 -6.06
C LEU A 108 10.91 25.64 -5.35
N PHE A 109 10.64 24.47 -5.93
CA PHE A 109 11.05 23.18 -5.36
C PHE A 109 12.43 22.71 -5.82
N ASP A 110 12.95 23.19 -6.95
CA ASP A 110 14.31 22.89 -7.41
C ASP A 110 15.38 23.65 -6.60
N ILE A 111 15.10 24.89 -6.18
CA ILE A 111 16.08 25.75 -5.49
C ILE A 111 15.74 25.99 -4.02
N ASN A 112 16.76 26.33 -3.21
CA ASN A 112 16.58 26.86 -1.86
C ASN A 112 17.71 27.80 -1.41
N PRO A 113 17.90 28.96 -2.09
CA PRO A 113 18.89 29.94 -1.65
C PRO A 113 18.46 30.56 -0.31
N GLU A 114 19.05 30.10 0.80
CA GLU A 114 18.65 30.50 2.17
C GLU A 114 18.80 32.01 2.44
N ASP A 115 19.66 32.70 1.67
CA ASP A 115 19.89 34.15 1.78
C ASP A 115 18.99 34.98 0.85
N ALA A 116 18.11 34.34 0.07
CA ALA A 116 17.21 35.06 -0.83
C ALA A 116 16.15 35.85 -0.06
N PRO A 117 15.80 37.07 -0.53
CA PRO A 117 14.74 37.85 0.08
C PRO A 117 13.37 37.18 -0.11
N ALA A 118 12.43 37.50 0.78
CA ALA A 118 11.05 37.05 0.65
C ALA A 118 10.43 37.51 -0.67
N LEU A 119 9.66 36.63 -1.31
CA LEU A 119 8.99 36.93 -2.58
C LEU A 119 7.78 37.83 -2.35
N GLY A 120 7.64 38.88 -3.15
CA GLY A 120 6.57 39.88 -3.03
C GLY A 120 5.46 39.69 -4.06
N VAL A 121 4.20 39.67 -3.62
CA VAL A 121 3.02 39.81 -4.49
C VAL A 121 2.34 41.15 -4.23
N GLN A 122 2.05 41.90 -5.29
CA GLN A 122 1.38 43.19 -5.21
C GLN A 122 -0.14 43.04 -5.30
N GLU A 123 -0.87 43.51 -4.29
CA GLU A 123 -2.33 43.45 -4.23
C GLU A 123 -2.95 44.85 -4.21
N LYS A 124 -4.06 45.05 -4.92
CA LYS A 124 -4.87 46.28 -4.83
C LYS A 124 -5.60 46.33 -3.49
N THR A 125 -5.40 47.38 -2.72
CA THR A 125 -6.06 47.57 -1.40
C THR A 125 -7.53 48.02 -1.49
N GLY A 126 -8.04 48.26 -2.70
CA GLY A 126 -9.35 48.88 -2.93
C GLY A 126 -9.41 50.38 -2.64
N LYS A 127 -8.32 51.00 -2.19
CA LYS A 127 -8.17 52.45 -2.00
C LYS A 127 -7.48 53.06 -3.22
N PHE A 128 -7.82 54.31 -3.53
CA PHE A 128 -7.14 55.09 -4.56
C PHE A 128 -6.33 56.21 -3.88
N ASP A 129 -5.14 56.49 -4.38
CA ASP A 129 -4.33 57.62 -3.94
C ASP A 129 -4.95 58.95 -4.40
N GLU A 130 -4.35 60.07 -3.98
CA GLU A 130 -4.83 61.42 -4.31
C GLU A 130 -4.83 61.72 -5.82
N ASN A 131 -4.13 60.90 -6.63
CA ASN A 131 -4.08 60.98 -8.09
C ASN A 131 -5.02 59.98 -8.79
N GLY A 132 -5.85 59.26 -8.03
CA GLY A 132 -6.79 58.26 -8.56
C GLY A 132 -6.13 56.94 -8.99
N LYS A 133 -4.89 56.67 -8.59
CA LYS A 133 -4.25 55.37 -8.82
C LYS A 133 -4.55 54.39 -7.68
N PRO A 134 -4.79 53.10 -7.97
CA PRO A 134 -5.04 52.11 -6.93
C PRO A 134 -3.80 51.97 -6.01
N VAL A 135 -4.02 52.10 -4.71
CA VAL A 135 -3.00 51.88 -3.69
C VAL A 135 -2.70 50.38 -3.62
N MET A 136 -1.45 50.02 -3.86
CA MET A 136 -0.97 48.64 -3.81
C MET A 136 -0.41 48.32 -2.42
N ARG A 137 -0.63 47.09 -1.96
CA ARG A 137 0.02 46.50 -0.77
C ARG A 137 0.89 45.34 -1.25
N SER A 138 2.16 45.36 -0.84
CA SER A 138 3.04 44.21 -1.02
C SER A 138 2.81 43.21 0.11
N ILE A 139 2.63 41.94 -0.25
CA ILE A 139 2.61 40.81 0.68
C ILE A 139 3.89 40.00 0.42
N ALA A 140 4.64 39.71 1.47
CA ALA A 140 5.91 39.01 1.40
C ALA A 140 5.74 37.55 1.85
N PHE A 141 6.34 36.62 1.11
CA PHE A 141 6.32 35.18 1.34
C PHE A 141 7.74 34.67 1.50
N ASP A 142 8.03 34.08 2.65
CA ASP A 142 9.37 33.58 2.99
C ASP A 142 9.45 32.10 2.64
N ILE A 143 9.66 31.80 1.36
CA ILE A 143 9.59 30.43 0.81
C ILE A 143 10.86 29.63 1.11
N PHE A 144 12.03 30.27 1.04
CA PHE A 144 13.32 29.59 1.12
C PHE A 144 13.74 29.38 2.57
N LYS A 145 13.20 28.33 3.19
CA LYS A 145 13.44 27.99 4.58
C LYS A 145 14.78 27.27 4.77
N LYS A 146 15.51 27.67 5.81
CA LYS A 146 16.75 27.01 6.22
C LYS A 146 16.54 25.50 6.43
N GLY A 147 17.37 24.69 5.78
CA GLY A 147 17.30 23.22 5.87
C GLY A 147 16.09 22.57 5.18
N ALA A 148 15.30 23.32 4.41
CA ALA A 148 14.26 22.71 3.56
C ALA A 148 14.90 22.01 2.36
N ILE A 149 14.37 20.83 2.01
CA ILE A 149 14.83 20.09 0.84
C ILE A 149 14.48 20.84 -0.45
N HIS A 150 15.32 20.64 -1.46
CA HIS A 150 15.16 21.16 -2.81
C HIS A 150 15.97 20.30 -3.77
N GLY A 151 15.72 20.48 -5.07
CA GLY A 151 16.43 19.80 -6.13
C GLY A 151 15.62 18.63 -6.67
N ILE A 152 15.13 18.79 -7.90
CA ILE A 152 14.25 17.80 -8.52
C ILE A 152 15.06 16.94 -9.50
N GLU A 153 15.18 15.66 -9.17
CA GLU A 153 15.88 14.71 -10.03
C GLU A 153 15.13 14.56 -11.37
N GLY A 154 15.81 14.79 -12.51
CA GLY A 154 15.16 14.67 -13.83
C GLY A 154 14.12 15.78 -14.11
N LEU A 155 14.38 17.00 -13.64
CA LEU A 155 13.52 18.19 -13.75
C LEU A 155 12.84 18.39 -15.13
N GLU A 156 13.60 18.27 -16.22
CA GLU A 156 13.08 18.56 -17.58
C GLU A 156 12.64 17.31 -18.35
N ARG A 157 12.80 16.12 -17.76
CA ARG A 157 12.79 14.82 -18.46
C ARG A 157 11.55 14.54 -19.30
N PHE A 158 10.38 14.97 -18.82
CA PHE A 158 9.10 14.70 -19.49
C PHE A 158 8.54 15.92 -20.21
N LEU A 159 9.05 17.12 -19.92
CA LEU A 159 8.50 18.36 -20.45
C LEU A 159 8.73 18.42 -21.98
N PRO A 160 7.70 18.78 -22.76
CA PRO A 160 7.88 18.98 -24.19
C PRO A 160 8.92 20.08 -24.44
N SER A 161 9.78 19.91 -25.45
CA SER A 161 10.85 20.89 -25.72
C SER A 161 10.32 22.31 -25.98
N ALA A 162 9.12 22.42 -26.59
CA ALA A 162 8.44 23.70 -26.81
C ALA A 162 7.88 24.34 -25.53
N SER A 163 7.68 23.57 -24.46
CA SER A 163 7.28 24.08 -23.14
C SER A 163 8.46 24.58 -22.32
N ILE A 164 9.67 24.08 -22.61
CA ILE A 164 10.91 24.54 -21.95
C ILE A 164 11.44 25.80 -22.65
N LYS A 165 11.58 25.73 -23.99
CA LYS A 165 12.26 26.72 -24.83
C LYS A 165 11.27 27.57 -25.62
N GLY A 166 11.68 28.80 -25.98
CA GLY A 166 10.90 29.71 -26.82
C GLY A 166 10.35 30.90 -26.03
N GLU A 167 9.78 31.89 -26.73
CA GLU A 167 9.30 33.15 -26.11
C GLU A 167 8.19 32.94 -25.06
N ALA A 168 7.39 31.88 -25.21
CA ALA A 168 6.35 31.48 -24.26
C ALA A 168 6.75 30.28 -23.36
N GLY A 169 8.01 29.84 -23.45
CA GLY A 169 8.49 28.68 -22.69
C GLY A 169 8.85 29.03 -21.24
N MET A 170 9.03 27.99 -20.42
CA MET A 170 9.41 28.08 -19.01
C MET A 170 10.62 28.99 -18.79
N ASP A 171 11.69 28.83 -19.58
CA ASP A 171 12.93 29.58 -19.38
C ASP A 171 12.72 31.09 -19.55
N ALA A 172 12.02 31.49 -20.62
CA ALA A 172 11.71 32.89 -20.88
C ALA A 172 10.79 33.49 -19.81
N HIS A 173 9.77 32.73 -19.37
CA HIS A 173 8.87 33.16 -18.29
C HIS A 173 9.63 33.39 -16.98
N LEU A 174 10.45 32.43 -16.54
CA LEU A 174 11.20 32.52 -15.30
C LEU A 174 12.24 33.65 -15.33
N GLU A 175 12.96 33.83 -16.45
CA GLU A 175 13.89 34.95 -16.63
C GLU A 175 13.20 36.31 -16.55
N GLN A 176 12.03 36.44 -17.18
CA GLN A 176 11.25 37.67 -17.15
C GLN A 176 10.71 37.97 -15.74
N GLU A 177 10.07 36.98 -15.13
CA GLU A 177 9.37 37.14 -13.85
C GLU A 177 10.33 37.43 -12.70
N PHE A 178 11.45 36.71 -12.66
CA PHE A 178 12.45 36.85 -11.60
C PHE A 178 13.63 37.75 -12.01
N SER A 179 13.41 38.61 -13.01
CA SER A 179 14.41 39.57 -13.48
C SER A 179 14.90 40.48 -12.35
N GLY A 180 16.21 40.63 -12.24
CA GLY A 180 16.85 41.39 -11.15
C GLY A 180 17.00 40.63 -9.83
N THR A 181 16.69 39.33 -9.81
CA THR A 181 17.05 38.41 -8.71
C THR A 181 18.05 37.37 -9.18
N ASP A 182 18.76 36.75 -8.24
CA ASP A 182 19.68 35.65 -8.57
C ASP A 182 18.98 34.28 -8.61
N LEU A 183 17.65 34.20 -8.43
CA LEU A 183 16.92 32.93 -8.26
C LEU A 183 17.07 32.00 -9.47
N VAL A 184 16.92 32.53 -10.68
CA VAL A 184 17.07 31.77 -11.93
C VAL A 184 18.48 31.21 -12.08
N SER A 185 19.50 31.87 -11.51
CA SER A 185 20.87 31.38 -11.59
C SER A 185 21.06 30.06 -10.83
N TYR A 186 20.29 29.82 -9.76
CA TYR A 186 20.31 28.58 -8.98
C TYR A 186 19.49 27.46 -9.62
N PHE A 187 18.61 27.76 -10.57
CA PHE A 187 17.73 26.79 -11.20
C PHE A 187 18.51 25.84 -12.11
N LYS A 188 18.14 24.55 -12.12
CA LYS A 188 18.81 23.49 -12.91
C LYS A 188 20.28 23.28 -12.52
N GLN A 189 20.72 23.81 -11.38
CA GLN A 189 22.00 23.45 -10.79
C GLN A 189 21.79 22.14 -10.03
N ASP A 190 22.31 21.05 -10.61
CA ASP A 190 22.23 19.68 -10.07
C ASP A 190 22.56 19.67 -8.57
N SER A 191 21.51 19.64 -7.73
CA SER A 191 21.62 19.82 -6.28
C SER A 191 20.59 18.94 -5.58
N GLY A 192 20.99 18.27 -4.49
CA GLY A 192 20.09 17.61 -3.53
C GLY A 192 18.98 16.70 -4.08
N ASN A 193 19.30 15.52 -4.63
CA ASN A 193 18.35 14.61 -5.28
C ASN A 193 17.34 13.87 -4.35
N MET A 194 16.80 14.51 -3.30
CA MET A 194 15.76 13.92 -2.45
C MET A 194 14.36 14.01 -3.06
N ILE A 195 14.05 15.06 -3.83
CA ILE A 195 12.78 15.18 -4.55
C ILE A 195 12.91 14.38 -5.86
N LYS A 196 12.14 13.29 -5.95
CA LYS A 196 12.20 12.35 -7.08
C LYS A 196 11.23 12.68 -8.20
N SER A 197 10.17 13.42 -7.91
CA SER A 197 9.15 13.81 -8.89
C SER A 197 8.19 14.86 -8.32
N LEU A 198 7.62 15.68 -9.20
CA LEU A 198 6.34 16.37 -9.00
C LEU A 198 5.28 15.69 -9.85
N THR A 199 4.14 15.35 -9.25
CA THR A 199 3.02 14.69 -9.93
C THR A 199 1.70 15.38 -9.63
N THR A 200 0.73 15.33 -10.53
CA THR A 200 -0.63 15.84 -10.28
C THR A 200 -1.49 14.80 -9.55
N ILE A 201 -2.54 15.23 -8.87
CA ILE A 201 -3.62 14.36 -8.40
C ILE A 201 -4.86 14.64 -9.27
N GLY A 202 -5.53 13.58 -9.73
CA GLY A 202 -6.79 13.71 -10.44
C GLY A 202 -6.67 13.66 -11.97
N SER A 203 -7.59 14.34 -12.66
CA SER A 203 -7.85 14.19 -14.10
C SER A 203 -7.17 15.25 -14.98
N LEU A 204 -6.17 15.97 -14.45
CA LEU A 204 -5.42 16.95 -15.22
C LEU A 204 -4.79 16.30 -16.46
N GLY A 205 -4.94 16.95 -17.62
CA GLY A 205 -4.46 16.44 -18.92
C GLY A 205 -5.31 15.33 -19.55
N GLY A 206 -6.44 14.98 -18.96
CA GLY A 206 -7.35 13.95 -19.46
C GLY A 206 -8.75 14.46 -19.80
N ILE A 207 -9.69 13.55 -20.14
CA ILE A 207 -11.06 13.94 -20.49
C ILE A 207 -11.80 14.58 -19.31
N GLY A 208 -11.41 14.23 -18.08
CA GLY A 208 -11.93 14.84 -16.85
C GLY A 208 -11.31 16.20 -16.49
N HIS A 209 -10.34 16.73 -17.25
CA HIS A 209 -9.82 18.08 -17.03
C HIS A 209 -10.93 19.12 -17.24
N LYS A 210 -10.99 20.18 -16.44
CA LYS A 210 -12.01 21.24 -16.53
C LYS A 210 -11.29 22.60 -16.61
N PRO A 211 -11.89 23.61 -17.26
CA PRO A 211 -11.27 24.95 -17.34
C PRO A 211 -10.96 25.57 -15.98
N ASP A 212 -11.71 25.20 -14.94
CA ASP A 212 -11.56 25.62 -13.55
C ASP A 212 -11.01 24.49 -12.66
N SER A 213 -10.15 23.61 -13.20
CA SER A 213 -9.55 22.56 -12.40
C SER A 213 -8.44 23.07 -11.49
N ASP A 214 -8.51 22.66 -10.23
CA ASP A 214 -7.47 22.88 -9.24
C ASP A 214 -6.18 22.12 -9.63
N MET A 215 -5.03 22.72 -9.32
CA MET A 215 -3.72 22.07 -9.41
C MET A 215 -3.34 21.44 -8.06
N ASP A 216 -3.88 20.24 -7.82
CA ASP A 216 -3.41 19.38 -6.75
C ASP A 216 -2.10 18.69 -7.17
N ALA A 217 -0.98 19.02 -6.53
CA ALA A 217 0.34 18.48 -6.85
C ALA A 217 0.99 17.77 -5.66
N GLN A 218 1.63 16.63 -5.90
CA GLN A 218 2.43 15.90 -4.91
C GLN A 218 3.91 16.12 -5.15
N VAL A 219 4.63 16.46 -4.08
CA VAL A 219 6.09 16.44 -4.03
C VAL A 219 6.54 15.09 -3.52
N ILE A 220 7.12 14.27 -4.41
CA ILE A 220 7.53 12.90 -4.12
C ILE A 220 8.95 12.88 -3.56
N ILE A 221 9.11 12.40 -2.34
CA ILE A 221 10.38 12.38 -1.61
C ILE A 221 10.80 10.95 -1.33
N ASN A 222 12.07 10.63 -1.63
CA ASN A 222 12.68 9.37 -1.22
C ASN A 222 13.69 9.60 -0.08
N THR A 223 13.30 9.24 1.13
CA THR A 223 14.16 9.31 2.32
C THR A 223 14.88 7.99 2.61
N ASN A 224 14.57 6.91 1.90
CA ASN A 224 15.31 5.67 2.05
C ASN A 224 16.75 5.85 1.55
N PRO A 225 17.75 5.34 2.29
CA PRO A 225 19.15 5.47 1.91
C PRO A 225 19.42 4.83 0.55
N GLU A 226 20.08 5.57 -0.33
CA GLU A 226 20.67 5.03 -1.54
C GLU A 226 22.01 4.35 -1.19
N PHE A 227 22.12 3.06 -1.51
CA PHE A 227 23.32 2.28 -1.22
C PHE A 227 24.27 2.33 -2.41
N GLN A 228 25.42 2.97 -2.24
CA GLN A 228 26.44 3.10 -3.28
C GLN A 228 27.16 1.78 -3.57
N PHE A 229 27.33 0.94 -2.55
CA PHE A 229 28.03 -0.33 -2.64
C PHE A 229 27.05 -1.49 -2.45
N SER A 230 27.30 -2.60 -3.17
CA SER A 230 26.63 -3.87 -2.90
C SER A 230 26.88 -4.32 -1.46
N TRP A 231 25.83 -4.77 -0.80
CA TRP A 231 25.94 -5.22 0.59
C TRP A 231 26.84 -6.46 0.73
N ASN A 232 27.72 -6.40 1.73
CA ASN A 232 28.51 -7.52 2.21
C ASN A 232 27.92 -8.09 3.52
N ASP A 233 28.51 -9.17 4.05
CA ASP A 233 28.03 -9.85 5.26
C ASP A 233 28.06 -8.93 6.50
N ALA A 234 28.92 -7.91 6.49
CA ALA A 234 28.98 -6.90 7.54
C ALA A 234 27.76 -5.95 7.51
N ASP A 235 27.26 -5.58 6.33
CA ASP A 235 26.02 -4.79 6.19
C ASP A 235 24.81 -5.53 6.79
N PHE A 236 24.72 -6.85 6.56
CA PHE A 236 23.68 -7.67 7.18
C PHE A 236 23.79 -7.73 8.71
N LEU A 237 25.00 -7.75 9.26
CA LEU A 237 25.20 -7.64 10.71
C LEU A 237 24.75 -6.28 11.25
N VAL A 238 25.11 -5.18 10.56
CA VAL A 238 24.69 -3.83 10.93
C VAL A 238 23.16 -3.72 10.92
N ALA A 239 22.51 -4.24 9.86
CA ALA A 239 21.06 -4.29 9.76
C ALA A 239 20.44 -5.15 10.88
N LEU A 240 21.05 -6.28 11.26
CA LEU A 240 20.59 -7.11 12.38
C LEU A 240 20.68 -6.37 13.72
N ILE A 241 21.76 -5.62 13.96
CA ILE A 241 21.91 -4.80 15.16
C ILE A 241 20.83 -3.71 15.17
N ALA A 242 20.58 -3.04 14.05
CA ALA A 242 19.51 -2.06 13.94
C ALA A 242 18.14 -2.67 14.30
N ASN A 243 17.84 -3.88 13.81
CA ASN A 243 16.62 -4.61 14.16
C ASN A 243 16.52 -4.93 15.66
N VAL A 244 17.65 -5.24 16.32
CA VAL A 244 17.69 -5.40 17.79
C VAL A 244 17.38 -4.08 18.48
N MET A 245 17.93 -2.96 18.01
CA MET A 245 17.65 -1.63 18.56
C MET A 245 16.18 -1.25 18.40
N GLU A 246 15.58 -1.51 17.24
CA GLU A 246 14.15 -1.31 16.99
C GLU A 246 13.30 -2.15 17.94
N SER A 247 13.60 -3.45 18.05
CA SER A 247 12.89 -4.34 18.98
C SER A 247 13.07 -3.92 20.43
N PHE A 248 14.21 -3.31 20.78
CA PHE A 248 14.46 -2.77 22.12
C PHE A 248 13.53 -1.59 22.41
N TYR A 249 13.51 -0.56 21.56
CA TYR A 249 12.67 0.63 21.79
C TYR A 249 11.18 0.29 21.86
N GLU A 250 10.69 -0.58 20.96
CA GLU A 250 9.30 -1.04 20.98
C GLU A 250 8.95 -1.77 22.29
N ASN A 251 9.80 -2.71 22.70
CA ASN A 251 9.59 -3.49 23.92
C ASN A 251 9.71 -2.62 25.17
N TYR A 252 10.64 -1.65 25.17
CA TYR A 252 10.85 -0.74 26.28
C TYR A 252 9.59 0.10 26.53
N LEU A 253 9.05 0.74 25.49
CA LEU A 253 7.84 1.54 25.58
C LEU A 253 6.65 0.69 26.06
N ARG A 254 6.48 -0.52 25.51
CA ARG A 254 5.32 -1.39 25.82
C ARG A 254 5.38 -2.05 27.19
N ASN A 255 6.57 -2.53 27.60
CA ASN A 255 6.69 -3.49 28.70
C ASN A 255 7.63 -3.03 29.82
N ALA A 256 8.58 -2.11 29.58
CA ALA A 256 9.53 -1.65 30.60
C ALA A 256 9.05 -0.40 31.36
N LEU A 257 8.19 0.40 30.74
CA LEU A 257 7.55 1.57 31.34
C LEU A 257 6.20 1.23 31.98
N THR A 258 5.84 1.95 33.04
CA THR A 258 4.50 1.97 33.63
C THR A 258 3.52 2.73 32.72
N ALA A 259 2.22 2.64 33.01
CA ALA A 259 1.19 3.35 32.24
C ALA A 259 1.20 4.87 32.45
N GLU A 260 1.80 5.35 33.54
CA GLU A 260 1.96 6.78 33.85
C GLU A 260 3.19 7.35 33.16
N GLU A 261 4.35 6.70 33.31
CA GLU A 261 5.58 7.06 32.58
C GLU A 261 5.35 7.10 31.06
N ARG A 262 4.64 6.11 30.51
CA ARG A 262 4.27 6.13 29.09
C ARG A 262 3.46 7.36 28.69
N ARG A 263 2.57 7.85 29.55
CA ARG A 263 1.74 9.03 29.25
C ARG A 263 2.56 10.30 29.34
N GLU A 264 3.40 10.40 30.37
CA GLU A 264 4.34 11.50 30.55
C GLU A 264 5.30 11.61 29.37
N PHE A 265 5.96 10.53 28.96
CA PHE A 265 6.91 10.55 27.85
C PHE A 265 6.26 11.03 26.55
N LYS A 266 5.03 10.58 26.29
CA LYS A 266 4.28 11.02 25.12
C LYS A 266 3.95 12.50 25.17
N LEU A 267 3.50 12.99 26.33
CA LEU A 267 3.18 14.40 26.54
C LEU A 267 4.43 15.28 26.39
N THR A 268 5.52 14.94 27.08
CA THR A 268 6.80 15.68 27.02
C THR A 268 7.37 15.73 25.61
N ALA A 269 7.31 14.61 24.86
CA ALA A 269 7.74 14.60 23.47
C ALA A 269 6.89 15.54 22.59
N THR A 270 5.57 15.54 22.78
CA THR A 270 4.66 16.46 22.07
C THR A 270 4.92 17.92 22.44
N GLU A 271 5.11 18.24 23.72
CA GLU A 271 5.42 19.61 24.17
C GLU A 271 6.76 20.11 23.63
N THR A 272 7.78 19.24 23.63
CA THR A 272 9.10 19.55 23.04
C THR A 272 9.00 19.82 21.54
N LEU A 273 8.15 19.08 20.83
CA LEU A 273 7.88 19.36 19.42
C LEU A 273 7.18 20.70 19.21
N LYS A 274 6.19 21.04 20.04
CA LYS A 274 5.50 22.33 19.96
C LYS A 274 6.46 23.49 20.16
N GLU A 275 7.42 23.35 21.08
CA GLU A 275 8.46 24.36 21.30
C GLU A 275 9.38 24.51 20.08
N LYS A 276 9.84 23.40 19.50
CA LYS A 276 10.81 23.41 18.39
C LYS A 276 10.20 23.73 17.03
N CYS A 277 8.96 23.29 16.81
CA CYS A 277 8.31 23.23 15.49
C CYS A 277 6.94 23.93 15.48
N GLY A 278 6.56 24.65 16.54
CA GLY A 278 5.24 25.30 16.63
C GLY A 278 5.13 26.62 15.85
N THR A 279 6.25 27.28 15.54
CA THR A 279 6.24 28.55 14.82
C THR A 279 5.76 28.37 13.38
N GLY A 280 4.78 29.17 12.95
CA GLY A 280 4.21 29.09 11.60
C GLY A 280 3.11 28.03 11.43
N LEU A 281 2.86 27.18 12.44
CA LEU A 281 1.74 26.25 12.44
C LEU A 281 0.45 26.90 12.96
N SER A 282 -0.69 26.49 12.40
CA SER A 282 -2.02 26.79 12.91
C SER A 282 -2.32 26.10 14.24
N GLU A 283 -3.35 26.55 14.96
CA GLU A 283 -3.79 25.90 16.21
C GLU A 283 -4.21 24.44 16.01
N GLU A 284 -4.79 24.13 14.84
CA GLU A 284 -5.17 22.77 14.46
C GLU A 284 -3.96 21.88 14.27
N GLU A 285 -2.95 22.34 13.52
CA GLU A 285 -1.70 21.61 13.31
C GLU A 285 -0.94 21.38 14.62
N GLN A 286 -0.90 22.38 15.50
CA GLN A 286 -0.28 22.23 16.81
C GLN A 286 -0.97 21.17 17.67
N ARG A 287 -2.28 20.94 17.51
CA ARG A 287 -3.00 19.88 18.25
C ARG A 287 -2.62 18.47 17.82
N VAL A 288 -2.09 18.29 16.61
CA VAL A 288 -1.74 16.99 16.03
C VAL A 288 -0.29 16.92 15.54
N ILE A 289 0.58 17.75 16.12
CA ILE A 289 1.97 17.92 15.68
C ILE A 289 2.77 16.61 15.69
N GLU A 290 2.46 15.67 16.58
CA GLU A 290 3.08 14.35 16.64
C GLU A 290 2.74 13.44 15.44
N PHE A 291 1.64 13.72 14.74
CA PHE A 291 1.23 13.00 13.55
C PHE A 291 1.78 13.66 12.28
N ILE A 292 1.83 15.00 12.25
CA ILE A 292 2.46 15.75 11.15
C ILE A 292 3.96 15.44 11.11
N PHE A 293 4.64 15.51 12.26
CA PHE A 293 6.08 15.28 12.39
C PHE A 293 6.38 13.97 13.14
N ALA A 294 5.83 12.87 12.62
CA ALA A 294 5.91 11.55 13.25
C ALA A 294 7.36 11.05 13.46
N SER A 295 8.26 11.35 12.53
CA SER A 295 9.66 10.96 12.65
C SER A 295 10.39 11.82 13.68
N SER A 296 10.10 13.12 13.70
CA SER A 296 10.58 14.04 14.76
C SER A 296 10.08 13.61 16.15
N TYR A 297 8.80 13.25 16.27
CA TYR A 297 8.20 12.74 17.51
C TYR A 297 8.88 11.47 18.01
N ARG A 298 9.10 10.51 17.10
CA ARG A 298 9.82 9.27 17.39
C ARG A 298 11.24 9.54 17.90
N ARG A 299 11.95 10.51 17.30
CA ARG A 299 13.29 10.91 17.72
C ARG A 299 13.31 11.47 19.14
N GLU A 300 12.37 12.34 19.49
CA GLU A 300 12.25 12.87 20.86
C GLU A 300 11.87 11.77 21.87
N LEU A 301 10.95 10.86 21.52
CA LEU A 301 10.59 9.73 22.37
C LEU A 301 11.79 8.80 22.64
N ARG A 302 12.65 8.57 21.64
CA ARG A 302 13.89 7.79 21.79
C ARG A 302 14.88 8.45 22.73
N LYS A 303 15.02 9.78 22.66
CA LYS A 303 15.88 10.53 23.60
C LYS A 303 15.42 10.33 25.04
N LEU A 304 14.12 10.49 25.31
CA LEU A 304 13.55 10.25 26.65
C LEU A 304 13.78 8.81 27.14
N ILE A 305 13.60 7.81 26.26
CA ILE A 305 13.90 6.41 26.58
C ILE A 305 15.38 6.22 26.92
N GLN A 306 16.30 6.82 26.15
CA GLN A 306 17.73 6.71 26.38
C GLN A 306 18.15 7.35 27.71
N ASP A 307 17.63 8.53 28.03
CA ASP A 307 17.92 9.20 29.29
C ASP A 307 17.39 8.41 30.49
N HIS A 308 16.19 7.85 30.37
CA HIS A 308 15.63 6.97 31.40
C HIS A 308 16.39 5.64 31.53
N LEU A 309 16.86 5.06 30.42
CA LEU A 309 17.66 3.85 30.42
C LEU A 309 19.00 4.05 31.16
N ARG A 310 19.66 5.20 30.98
CA ARG A 310 20.93 5.54 31.62
C ARG A 310 20.83 5.59 33.16
N GLN A 311 19.65 5.89 33.69
CA GLN A 311 19.39 5.89 35.14
C GLN A 311 19.19 4.47 35.72
N ARG A 312 19.00 3.45 34.89
CA ARG A 312 18.78 2.06 35.35
C ARG A 312 20.09 1.34 35.64
N PRO A 313 20.12 0.38 36.59
CA PRO A 313 21.30 -0.44 36.86
C PRO A 313 21.74 -1.25 35.62
N ALA A 314 23.06 -1.43 35.46
CA ALA A 314 23.63 -2.12 34.30
C ALA A 314 23.08 -3.54 34.07
N GLU A 315 22.76 -4.30 35.13
CA GLU A 315 22.16 -5.63 35.01
C GLU A 315 20.74 -5.59 34.43
N GLU A 316 19.97 -4.55 34.77
CA GLU A 316 18.64 -4.37 34.21
C GLU A 316 18.71 -3.97 32.73
N GLN A 317 19.63 -3.08 32.38
CA GLN A 317 19.91 -2.71 30.99
C GLN A 317 20.23 -3.96 30.15
N LYS A 318 21.16 -4.80 30.64
CA LYS A 318 21.53 -6.07 29.97
C LYS A 318 20.33 -7.00 29.77
N ARG A 319 19.47 -7.14 30.79
CA ARG A 319 18.25 -7.98 30.71
C ARG A 319 17.30 -7.49 29.62
N LEU A 320 17.11 -6.17 29.52
CA LEU A 320 16.22 -5.56 28.51
C LEU A 320 16.76 -5.77 27.09
N PHE A 321 18.05 -5.52 26.85
CA PHE A 321 18.66 -5.79 25.56
C PHE A 321 18.69 -7.28 25.23
N MET A 322 18.95 -8.16 26.20
CA MET A 322 18.91 -9.62 25.99
C MET A 322 17.53 -10.08 25.49
N SER A 323 16.46 -9.52 26.06
CA SER A 323 15.09 -9.81 25.61
C SER A 323 14.86 -9.36 24.16
N ALA A 324 15.37 -8.17 23.78
CA ALA A 324 15.30 -7.67 22.41
C ALA A 324 16.11 -8.54 21.43
N VAL A 325 17.32 -8.98 21.82
CA VAL A 325 18.17 -9.87 21.02
C VAL A 325 17.46 -11.20 20.75
N VAL A 326 16.96 -11.88 21.80
CA VAL A 326 16.25 -13.16 21.65
C VAL A 326 15.01 -12.99 20.78
N THR A 327 14.23 -11.93 21.00
CA THR A 327 13.01 -11.64 20.22
C THR A 327 13.34 -11.39 18.74
N THR A 328 14.45 -10.71 18.46
CA THR A 328 14.89 -10.41 17.10
C THR A 328 15.40 -11.66 16.39
N LEU A 329 16.30 -12.42 17.02
CA LEU A 329 16.87 -13.63 16.40
C LEU A 329 15.82 -14.72 16.11
N LYS A 330 14.79 -14.85 16.96
CA LYS A 330 13.64 -15.73 16.68
C LYS A 330 12.91 -15.38 15.38
N LYS A 331 12.89 -14.10 14.98
CA LYS A 331 12.26 -13.64 13.73
C LYS A 331 13.14 -13.90 12.50
N PHE A 332 14.45 -14.08 12.69
CA PHE A 332 15.45 -14.21 11.64
C PHE A 332 16.33 -15.46 11.84
N PRO A 333 15.77 -16.68 11.70
CA PRO A 333 16.56 -17.91 11.80
C PRO A 333 17.70 -17.96 10.78
N ASP A 334 17.56 -17.28 9.64
CA ASP A 334 18.59 -17.18 8.59
C ASP A 334 19.86 -16.43 9.04
N CYS A 335 19.80 -15.68 10.16
CA CYS A 335 20.94 -14.99 10.75
C CYS A 335 21.69 -15.82 11.81
N GLU A 336 21.46 -17.14 11.89
CA GLU A 336 22.09 -18.01 12.89
C GLU A 336 23.63 -17.98 12.84
N ASP A 337 24.23 -17.82 11.66
CA ASP A 337 25.68 -17.67 11.48
C ASP A 337 26.22 -16.31 11.94
N LEU A 338 25.35 -15.30 12.02
CA LEU A 338 25.69 -13.98 12.54
C LEU A 338 25.63 -13.90 14.07
N LEU A 339 25.20 -14.96 14.77
CA LEU A 339 25.14 -14.97 16.24
C LEU A 339 26.52 -14.72 16.89
N ALA A 340 27.57 -15.36 16.38
CA ALA A 340 28.91 -15.19 16.93
C ALA A 340 29.45 -13.76 16.71
N PRO A 341 29.35 -13.16 15.52
CA PRO A 341 29.58 -11.73 15.31
C PRO A 341 28.74 -10.81 16.21
N LEU A 342 27.44 -11.10 16.37
CA LEU A 342 26.54 -10.31 17.21
C LEU A 342 26.98 -10.28 18.68
N ASN A 343 27.51 -11.41 19.19
CA ASN A 343 28.08 -11.50 20.53
C ASN A 343 29.32 -10.62 20.73
N ASN A 344 30.01 -10.23 19.66
CA ASN A 344 31.14 -9.30 19.75
C ASN A 344 30.66 -7.85 19.92
N PHE A 345 29.50 -7.49 19.35
CA PHE A 345 28.87 -6.20 19.58
C PHE A 345 28.23 -6.13 20.97
N PHE A 346 27.37 -7.10 21.33
CA PHE A 346 26.75 -7.18 22.65
C PHE A 346 27.60 -8.06 23.59
N SER A 347 28.76 -7.55 24.02
CA SER A 347 29.76 -8.36 24.74
C SER A 347 29.26 -9.01 26.04
N PHE A 348 28.26 -8.41 26.69
CA PHE A 348 27.64 -8.94 27.91
C PHE A 348 26.91 -10.27 27.72
N ILE A 349 26.65 -10.66 26.47
CA ILE A 349 25.95 -11.91 26.11
C ILE A 349 26.84 -13.15 26.26
N LYS A 350 28.17 -13.00 26.13
CA LYS A 350 29.15 -14.11 26.14
C LYS A 350 29.11 -14.98 27.41
N LYS A 351 28.49 -14.52 28.50
CA LYS A 351 28.41 -15.23 29.79
C LYS A 351 27.27 -16.28 29.88
N SER A 352 26.51 -16.52 28.82
CA SER A 352 25.26 -17.33 28.86
C SER A 352 25.37 -18.82 28.45
N GLY A 353 26.56 -19.37 28.23
CA GLY A 353 26.78 -20.84 28.22
C GLY A 353 25.84 -21.68 27.33
N GLY A 354 25.61 -21.30 26.07
CA GLY A 354 24.80 -22.08 25.11
C GLY A 354 23.27 -21.97 25.27
N ASP A 355 22.78 -21.34 26.35
CA ASP A 355 21.35 -21.12 26.59
C ASP A 355 20.74 -20.13 25.58
N LEU A 356 21.49 -19.10 25.19
CA LEU A 356 21.02 -18.11 24.21
C LEU A 356 20.72 -18.72 22.85
N HIS A 357 21.58 -19.62 22.36
CA HIS A 357 21.40 -20.26 21.06
C HIS A 357 20.08 -21.05 21.04
N LYS A 358 19.82 -21.85 22.09
CA LYS A 358 18.57 -22.59 22.26
C LYS A 358 17.34 -21.68 22.33
N LYS A 359 17.43 -20.55 23.05
CA LYS A 359 16.35 -19.58 23.17
C LYS A 359 16.08 -18.83 21.87
N SER A 360 17.12 -18.55 21.09
CA SER A 360 17.04 -17.73 19.88
C SER A 360 16.67 -18.55 18.63
N PHE A 361 17.12 -19.80 18.58
CA PHE A 361 16.92 -20.71 17.44
C PHE A 361 16.35 -22.07 17.91
N PRO A 362 15.13 -22.10 18.45
CA PRO A 362 14.54 -23.32 19.01
C PRO A 362 14.38 -24.45 17.98
N TYR A 363 14.27 -24.10 16.69
CA TYR A 363 14.15 -25.03 15.56
C TYR A 363 15.46 -25.17 14.75
N SER A 364 16.63 -24.90 15.33
CA SER A 364 17.91 -25.03 14.60
C SER A 364 18.12 -26.45 14.07
N LEU A 365 18.26 -26.56 12.74
CA LEU A 365 18.53 -27.80 12.01
C LEU A 365 19.96 -27.86 11.48
N LYS A 366 20.91 -27.06 11.99
CA LYS A 366 22.33 -27.18 11.59
C LYS A 366 22.89 -28.59 11.72
N LYS A 367 22.41 -29.36 12.69
CA LYS A 367 22.67 -30.79 12.83
C LYS A 367 21.33 -31.53 12.88
N PHE A 368 21.08 -32.38 11.90
CA PHE A 368 19.84 -33.17 11.84
C PHE A 368 19.75 -34.13 13.03
N ASN A 369 18.55 -34.24 13.62
CA ASN A 369 18.25 -35.20 14.69
C ASN A 369 16.77 -35.58 14.63
N LYS A 370 16.50 -36.86 14.34
CA LYS A 370 15.15 -37.41 14.21
C LYS A 370 14.28 -37.22 15.47
N GLU A 371 14.81 -37.47 16.65
CA GLU A 371 14.04 -37.36 17.89
C GLU A 371 13.61 -35.92 18.19
N LYS A 372 14.47 -34.94 17.86
CA LYS A 372 14.11 -33.52 17.97
C LYS A 372 12.98 -33.15 17.02
N VAL A 373 13.04 -33.61 15.77
CA VAL A 373 11.98 -33.36 14.79
C VAL A 373 10.65 -33.99 15.25
N LEU A 374 10.69 -35.21 15.79
CA LEU A 374 9.50 -35.85 16.37
C LEU A 374 8.95 -35.09 17.58
N ASN A 375 9.82 -34.52 18.42
CA ASN A 375 9.37 -33.67 19.53
C ASN A 375 8.67 -32.42 19.04
N TRP A 376 9.24 -31.74 18.04
CA TRP A 376 8.60 -30.58 17.43
C TRP A 376 7.27 -30.91 16.76
N LEU A 377 7.15 -32.10 16.15
CA LEU A 377 5.89 -32.57 15.59
C LEU A 377 4.84 -32.80 16.69
N VAL A 378 5.21 -33.40 17.83
CA VAL A 378 4.32 -33.56 18.99
C VAL A 378 3.93 -32.20 19.56
N ASP A 379 4.88 -31.29 19.72
CA ASP A 379 4.62 -29.93 20.22
C ASP A 379 3.68 -29.17 19.26
N PHE A 380 3.87 -29.31 17.95
CA PHE A 380 2.99 -28.73 16.94
C PHE A 380 1.59 -29.36 16.98
N TYR A 381 1.52 -30.68 17.12
CA TYR A 381 0.26 -31.42 17.23
C TYR A 381 -0.56 -30.93 18.42
N CYS A 382 0.04 -30.81 19.60
CA CYS A 382 -0.66 -30.36 20.81
C CYS A 382 -1.03 -28.87 20.73
N ASN A 383 -0.06 -28.00 20.39
CA ASN A 383 -0.23 -26.56 20.58
C ASN A 383 -0.88 -25.85 19.38
N SER A 384 -0.77 -26.40 18.17
CA SER A 384 -1.21 -25.74 16.93
C SER A 384 -2.29 -26.51 16.18
N PHE A 385 -2.19 -27.84 16.13
CA PHE A 385 -3.15 -28.65 15.36
C PHE A 385 -4.41 -28.98 16.15
N LEU A 386 -4.25 -29.42 17.41
CA LEU A 386 -5.36 -29.84 18.26
C LEU A 386 -5.97 -28.74 19.10
N ASP A 387 -5.15 -27.81 19.61
CA ASP A 387 -5.45 -26.85 20.70
C ASP A 387 -5.41 -27.46 22.13
N GLU A 388 -5.56 -26.61 23.15
CA GLU A 388 -5.48 -26.96 24.58
C GLU A 388 -6.59 -27.95 24.98
N ALA A 389 -7.79 -27.82 24.43
CA ALA A 389 -8.92 -28.68 24.74
C ALA A 389 -8.80 -30.04 24.05
N GLY A 390 -8.36 -30.06 22.78
CA GLY A 390 -8.04 -31.29 22.06
C GLY A 390 -6.91 -32.06 22.74
N THR A 391 -5.87 -31.35 23.20
CA THR A 391 -4.75 -31.92 23.96
C THR A 391 -5.23 -32.57 25.26
N HIS A 392 -6.04 -31.87 26.07
CA HIS A 392 -6.63 -32.43 27.28
C HIS A 392 -7.55 -33.62 26.99
N GLN A 393 -8.30 -33.59 25.89
CA GLN A 393 -9.20 -34.67 25.52
C GLN A 393 -8.46 -35.97 25.21
N ILE A 394 -7.35 -35.89 24.47
CA ILE A 394 -6.50 -37.06 24.16
C ILE A 394 -5.89 -37.63 25.44
N LEU A 395 -5.35 -36.77 26.30
CA LEU A 395 -4.80 -37.18 27.60
C LEU A 395 -5.87 -37.83 28.49
N TRP A 396 -7.08 -37.28 28.49
CA TRP A 396 -8.21 -37.82 29.25
C TRP A 396 -8.65 -39.19 28.73
N ARG A 397 -8.83 -39.36 27.41
CA ARG A 397 -9.17 -40.66 26.80
C ARG A 397 -8.11 -41.70 27.10
N TYR A 398 -6.84 -41.33 26.99
CA TYR A 398 -5.73 -42.21 27.32
C TYR A 398 -5.69 -42.57 28.81
N ALA A 399 -5.92 -41.61 29.71
CA ALA A 399 -5.98 -41.86 31.14
C ALA A 399 -7.11 -42.82 31.51
N VAL A 400 -8.33 -42.56 31.02
CA VAL A 400 -9.51 -43.41 31.25
C VAL A 400 -9.31 -44.81 30.66
N GLY A 401 -8.82 -44.91 29.42
CA GLY A 401 -8.56 -46.20 28.77
C GLY A 401 -7.47 -47.04 29.43
N ASN A 402 -6.61 -46.42 30.25
CA ASN A 402 -5.55 -47.09 30.99
C ASN A 402 -5.80 -47.14 32.52
N ASN A 403 -7.02 -46.84 32.99
CA ASN A 403 -7.38 -46.77 34.42
C ASN A 403 -6.45 -45.86 35.25
N MET A 404 -6.01 -44.74 34.67
CA MET A 404 -5.15 -43.74 35.32
C MET A 404 -5.94 -42.44 35.60
N SER A 405 -5.47 -41.63 36.54
CA SER A 405 -6.00 -40.28 36.75
C SER A 405 -5.45 -39.33 35.67
N PRO A 406 -6.30 -38.51 35.02
CA PRO A 406 -5.88 -37.51 34.04
C PRO A 406 -4.83 -36.51 34.58
N ASP A 407 -4.89 -36.18 35.87
CA ASP A 407 -4.06 -35.17 36.51
C ASP A 407 -2.67 -35.68 36.95
N SER A 408 -2.38 -36.98 36.83
CA SER A 408 -1.15 -37.60 37.34
C SER A 408 -0.32 -38.34 36.28
N LEU A 409 -0.53 -38.06 35.00
CA LEU A 409 0.21 -38.65 33.88
C LEU A 409 1.68 -38.17 33.86
N PRO A 410 2.68 -39.08 33.92
CA PRO A 410 4.10 -38.73 33.72
C PRO A 410 4.38 -38.23 32.31
N GLU A 411 5.32 -37.29 32.15
CA GLU A 411 5.68 -36.68 30.84
C GLU A 411 6.08 -37.70 29.77
N GLU A 412 6.80 -38.77 30.13
CA GLU A 412 7.16 -39.85 29.21
C GLU A 412 5.94 -40.60 28.66
N LYS A 413 4.90 -40.77 29.49
CA LYS A 413 3.63 -41.38 29.08
C LYS A 413 2.78 -40.40 28.27
N LYS A 414 2.84 -39.09 28.54
CA LYS A 414 2.18 -38.06 27.71
C LYS A 414 2.75 -38.06 26.30
N ARG A 415 4.08 -38.06 26.14
CA ARG A 415 4.73 -38.12 24.82
C ARG A 415 4.34 -39.38 24.04
N SER A 416 4.36 -40.53 24.70
CA SER A 416 3.96 -41.81 24.08
C SER A 416 2.48 -41.82 23.70
N CYS A 417 1.62 -41.24 24.55
CA CYS A 417 0.20 -41.03 24.27
C CYS A 417 -0.02 -40.18 23.02
N PHE A 418 0.62 -39.01 22.91
CA PHE A 418 0.46 -38.14 21.74
C PHE A 418 1.03 -38.75 20.46
N LEU A 419 2.19 -39.42 20.53
CA LEU A 419 2.72 -40.14 19.36
C LEU A 419 1.76 -41.23 18.89
N SER A 420 1.17 -42.00 19.81
CA SER A 420 0.17 -43.02 19.48
C SER A 420 -1.10 -42.40 18.89
N SER A 421 -1.61 -41.32 19.48
CA SER A 421 -2.80 -40.62 19.01
C SER A 421 -2.59 -40.01 17.63
N LEU A 422 -1.44 -39.37 17.41
CA LEU A 422 -1.01 -38.81 16.13
C LEU A 422 -0.93 -39.89 15.05
N THR A 423 -0.31 -41.03 15.37
CA THR A 423 -0.12 -42.16 14.45
C THR A 423 -1.46 -42.73 13.96
N ASN A 424 -2.47 -42.74 14.84
CA ASN A 424 -3.82 -43.24 14.53
C ASN A 424 -4.81 -42.14 14.09
N ASN A 425 -4.34 -40.91 13.87
CA ASN A 425 -5.23 -39.80 13.52
C ASN A 425 -5.65 -39.88 12.04
N SER A 426 -6.95 -39.79 11.77
CA SER A 426 -7.49 -39.80 10.39
C SER A 426 -6.98 -38.66 9.50
N GLN A 427 -6.47 -37.58 10.10
CA GLN A 427 -5.92 -36.39 9.43
C GLN A 427 -4.38 -36.34 9.47
N LEU A 428 -3.69 -37.47 9.69
CA LEU A 428 -2.22 -37.52 9.78
C LEU A 428 -1.53 -36.88 8.56
N SER A 429 -2.03 -37.10 7.35
CA SER A 429 -1.51 -36.47 6.13
C SER A 429 -1.58 -34.94 6.20
N LEU A 430 -2.73 -34.38 6.59
CA LEU A 430 -2.93 -32.94 6.74
C LEU A 430 -2.02 -32.36 7.82
N LEU A 431 -1.92 -33.05 8.97
CA LEU A 431 -1.01 -32.66 10.06
C LEU A 431 0.44 -32.59 9.60
N LEU A 432 0.93 -33.59 8.86
CA LEU A 432 2.30 -33.60 8.36
C LEU A 432 2.52 -32.48 7.34
N ASN A 433 1.58 -32.24 6.42
CA ASN A 433 1.64 -31.11 5.48
C ASN A 433 1.73 -29.77 6.22
N GLU A 434 0.86 -29.54 7.21
CA GLU A 434 0.85 -28.32 8.03
C GLU A 434 2.12 -28.21 8.89
N PHE A 435 2.64 -29.31 9.42
CA PHE A 435 3.88 -29.32 10.20
C PHE A 435 5.09 -28.96 9.34
N PHE A 436 5.23 -29.50 8.12
CA PHE A 436 6.34 -29.14 7.24
C PHE A 436 6.24 -27.69 6.77
N ASP A 437 5.03 -27.18 6.57
CA ASP A 437 4.81 -25.76 6.35
C ASP A 437 5.24 -24.94 7.58
N HIS A 438 4.84 -25.33 8.79
CA HIS A 438 5.29 -24.68 10.01
C HIS A 438 6.82 -24.73 10.18
N LEU A 439 7.43 -25.90 10.01
CA LEU A 439 8.87 -26.10 10.17
C LEU A 439 9.66 -25.23 9.20
N SER A 440 9.30 -25.20 7.93
CA SER A 440 9.93 -24.30 6.95
C SER A 440 9.74 -22.81 7.31
N SER A 441 8.76 -22.46 8.16
CA SER A 441 8.57 -21.10 8.68
C SER A 441 9.45 -20.74 9.87
N GLN A 442 10.15 -21.72 10.46
CA GLN A 442 10.96 -21.54 11.67
C GLN A 442 12.46 -21.80 11.45
N VAL A 443 12.83 -22.52 10.40
CA VAL A 443 14.22 -22.90 10.13
C VAL A 443 14.91 -21.96 9.14
N ALA A 444 16.24 -21.96 9.19
CA ALA A 444 17.09 -21.22 8.26
C ALA A 444 17.14 -21.89 6.87
N TYR A 445 17.22 -21.10 5.81
CA TYR A 445 17.36 -21.57 4.43
C TYR A 445 18.58 -22.47 4.21
N ALA A 446 19.68 -22.18 4.92
CA ALA A 446 20.89 -23.01 4.90
C ALA A 446 20.63 -24.46 5.33
N SER A 447 19.54 -24.72 6.08
CA SER A 447 19.15 -26.06 6.54
C SER A 447 18.21 -26.80 5.58
N ARG A 448 17.98 -26.31 4.35
CA ARG A 448 17.04 -26.90 3.37
C ARG A 448 17.22 -28.40 3.14
N ALA A 449 18.47 -28.88 3.06
CA ALA A 449 18.76 -30.31 2.90
C ALA A 449 18.26 -31.14 4.10
N ASN A 450 18.38 -30.61 5.31
CA ASN A 450 17.93 -31.27 6.54
C ASN A 450 16.39 -31.21 6.68
N VAL A 451 15.72 -30.24 6.03
CA VAL A 451 14.26 -30.23 5.91
C VAL A 451 13.79 -31.32 4.95
N SER A 452 14.45 -31.51 3.81
CA SER A 452 14.21 -32.65 2.91
C SER A 452 14.41 -33.99 3.64
N GLU A 453 15.49 -34.11 4.41
CA GLU A 453 15.73 -35.31 5.23
C GLU A 453 14.62 -35.50 6.29
N ALA A 454 14.15 -34.44 6.94
CA ALA A 454 13.02 -34.51 7.88
C ALA A 454 11.73 -35.05 7.22
N ILE A 455 11.42 -34.60 5.98
CA ILE A 455 10.27 -35.08 5.20
C ILE A 455 10.41 -36.59 4.94
N GLN A 456 11.58 -37.03 4.46
CA GLN A 456 11.84 -38.43 4.15
C GLN A 456 11.75 -39.32 5.41
N VAL A 457 12.37 -38.89 6.51
CA VAL A 457 12.42 -39.66 7.76
C VAL A 457 11.04 -39.79 8.39
N LEU A 458 10.23 -38.72 8.40
CA LEU A 458 8.86 -38.79 8.93
C LEU A 458 7.94 -39.60 8.01
N LYS A 459 8.07 -39.48 6.69
CA LYS A 459 7.33 -40.32 5.72
C LYS A 459 7.63 -41.81 5.94
N GLN A 460 8.90 -42.17 6.15
CA GLN A 460 9.30 -43.53 6.50
C GLN A 460 8.75 -43.95 7.86
N HIS A 461 8.79 -43.07 8.87
CA HIS A 461 8.32 -43.37 10.22
C HIS A 461 6.83 -43.76 10.27
N PHE A 462 5.99 -43.14 9.43
CA PHE A 462 4.55 -43.39 9.37
C PHE A 462 4.10 -44.30 8.21
N SER A 463 5.03 -44.91 7.48
CA SER A 463 4.77 -45.70 6.27
C SER A 463 3.85 -46.92 6.44
N THR A 464 3.65 -47.40 7.68
CA THR A 464 2.73 -48.50 8.02
C THR A 464 1.26 -48.10 8.10
N HIS A 465 0.95 -46.81 7.98
CA HIS A 465 -0.39 -46.23 7.99
C HIS A 465 -0.69 -45.72 6.57
N ASN A 466 -1.95 -45.68 6.12
CA ASN A 466 -2.36 -45.24 4.77
C ASN A 466 -2.07 -43.74 4.52
N LEU A 467 -0.81 -43.33 4.66
CA LEU A 467 -0.32 -41.96 4.56
C LEU A 467 -0.17 -41.61 3.08
N VAL A 468 -1.05 -40.75 2.61
CA VAL A 468 -0.93 -40.09 1.30
C VAL A 468 -0.45 -38.67 1.56
N LEU A 469 0.82 -38.39 1.29
CA LEU A 469 1.33 -37.01 1.23
C LEU A 469 1.09 -36.46 -0.17
N ASP A 470 0.85 -35.15 -0.26
CA ASP A 470 0.58 -34.47 -1.52
C ASP A 470 1.71 -34.72 -2.53
N GLU A 471 1.34 -35.01 -3.78
CA GLU A 471 2.31 -35.14 -4.86
C GLU A 471 3.08 -33.82 -5.01
N GLY A 472 4.41 -33.89 -4.88
CA GLY A 472 5.27 -32.70 -4.97
C GLY A 472 5.37 -31.87 -3.68
N LEU A 473 4.90 -32.36 -2.52
CA LEU A 473 5.02 -31.67 -1.23
C LEU A 473 6.43 -31.12 -0.97
N GLU A 474 7.47 -31.93 -1.18
CA GLU A 474 8.86 -31.49 -0.96
C GLU A 474 9.20 -30.27 -1.82
N LYS A 475 8.85 -30.29 -3.11
CA LYS A 475 9.06 -29.17 -4.02
C LYS A 475 8.31 -27.93 -3.56
N GLN A 476 7.07 -28.09 -3.09
CA GLN A 476 6.26 -27.00 -2.55
C GLN A 476 6.89 -26.40 -1.29
N ILE A 477 7.35 -27.22 -0.35
CA ILE A 477 8.01 -26.78 0.88
C ILE A 477 9.33 -26.07 0.57
N MET A 478 10.13 -26.58 -0.37
CA MET A 478 11.37 -25.91 -0.79
C MET A 478 11.11 -24.54 -1.41
N SER A 479 10.11 -24.43 -2.29
CA SER A 479 9.71 -23.14 -2.87
C SER A 479 9.24 -22.16 -1.80
N LYS A 480 8.45 -22.61 -0.82
CA LYS A 480 8.05 -21.78 0.32
C LYS A 480 9.23 -21.35 1.18
N LEU A 481 10.23 -22.20 1.35
CA LEU A 481 11.46 -21.88 2.10
C LEU A 481 12.27 -20.79 1.39
N GLU A 482 12.41 -20.84 0.07
CA GLU A 482 13.05 -19.80 -0.75
C GLU A 482 12.32 -18.45 -0.63
N ILE A 483 10.99 -18.46 -0.75
CA ILE A 483 10.16 -17.26 -0.56
C ILE A 483 10.33 -16.70 0.85
N ARG A 484 10.28 -17.56 1.88
CA ARG A 484 10.44 -17.13 3.29
C ARG A 484 11.81 -16.58 3.59
N TYR A 485 12.86 -17.17 3.01
CA TYR A 485 14.23 -16.67 3.14
C TYR A 485 14.33 -15.23 2.62
N SER A 486 13.94 -15.02 1.36
CA SER A 486 13.96 -13.68 0.77
C SER A 486 13.08 -12.71 1.56
N SER A 487 11.87 -13.10 1.97
CA SER A 487 10.97 -12.24 2.76
C SER A 487 11.53 -11.84 4.12
N ARG A 488 12.20 -12.75 4.84
CA ARG A 488 12.84 -12.44 6.12
C ARG A 488 14.04 -11.52 5.94
N MET A 489 14.89 -11.77 4.94
CA MET A 489 16.04 -10.91 4.67
C MET A 489 15.61 -9.52 4.19
N VAL A 490 14.57 -9.44 3.37
CA VAL A 490 13.95 -8.17 2.96
C VAL A 490 13.39 -7.42 4.17
N LYS A 491 12.68 -8.10 5.08
CA LYS A 491 12.20 -7.48 6.33
C LYS A 491 13.35 -6.93 7.19
N LEU A 492 14.48 -7.64 7.25
CA LEU A 492 15.68 -7.18 7.94
C LEU A 492 16.21 -5.87 7.31
N ILE A 493 16.32 -5.84 5.98
CA ILE A 493 16.77 -4.69 5.19
C ILE A 493 15.82 -3.50 5.34
N GLU A 494 14.51 -3.71 5.16
CA GLU A 494 13.49 -2.66 5.26
C GLU A 494 13.48 -2.03 6.65
N THR A 495 13.56 -2.83 7.72
CA THR A 495 13.62 -2.29 9.09
C THR A 495 14.83 -1.38 9.29
N PHE A 496 15.99 -1.74 8.74
CA PHE A 496 17.20 -0.92 8.81
C PHE A 496 17.11 0.33 7.93
N SER A 497 16.61 0.20 6.70
CA SER A 497 16.41 1.28 5.74
C SER A 497 15.41 2.32 6.28
N ASP A 498 14.28 1.85 6.83
CA ASP A 498 13.23 2.70 7.40
C ASP A 498 13.71 3.42 8.66
N ALA A 499 14.50 2.76 9.51
CA ALA A 499 15.07 3.40 10.69
C ALA A 499 16.01 4.56 10.31
N GLN A 500 16.85 4.38 9.28
CA GLN A 500 17.69 5.46 8.76
C GLN A 500 16.86 6.58 8.12
N ALA A 501 15.88 6.21 7.30
CA ALA A 501 14.98 7.17 6.64
C ALA A 501 14.24 8.05 7.65
N GLN A 502 13.78 7.48 8.77
CA GLN A 502 13.12 8.24 9.83
C GLN A 502 14.03 9.25 10.52
N GLU A 503 15.33 9.00 10.64
CA GLU A 503 16.25 10.00 11.19
C GLU A 503 16.42 11.18 10.23
N ILE A 504 16.52 10.92 8.91
CA ILE A 504 16.53 11.96 7.86
C ILE A 504 15.22 12.74 7.84
N GLU A 505 14.09 12.05 7.89
CA GLU A 505 12.76 12.67 7.92
C GLU A 505 12.60 13.62 9.10
N ALA A 506 13.11 13.23 10.28
CA ALA A 506 13.06 14.08 11.47
C ALA A 506 13.86 15.40 11.32
N GLU A 507 14.79 15.48 10.36
CA GLU A 507 15.54 16.71 10.05
C GLU A 507 14.81 17.60 9.04
N ILE A 508 14.08 17.00 8.10
CA ILE A 508 13.47 17.73 6.97
C ILE A 508 11.97 18.01 7.15
N GLU A 509 11.26 17.26 8.00
CA GLU A 509 9.80 17.31 8.17
C GLU A 509 9.27 18.75 8.40
N TYR A 510 9.82 19.44 9.40
CA TYR A 510 9.39 20.79 9.76
C TYR A 510 9.79 21.89 8.74
N PRO A 511 11.07 22.03 8.35
CA PRO A 511 11.45 23.09 7.40
C PRO A 511 10.79 22.92 6.03
N PHE A 512 10.60 21.67 5.57
CA PHE A 512 9.93 21.40 4.31
C PHE A 512 8.42 21.68 4.37
N HIS A 513 7.76 21.36 5.48
CA HIS A 513 6.36 21.71 5.71
C HIS A 513 6.13 23.22 5.58
N LEU A 514 7.00 24.03 6.17
CA LEU A 514 6.93 25.49 6.04
C LEU A 514 7.17 25.97 4.61
N LYS A 515 8.11 25.37 3.88
CA LYS A 515 8.36 25.69 2.47
C LYS A 515 7.13 25.42 1.61
N ILE A 516 6.50 24.25 1.79
CA ILE A 516 5.25 23.86 1.11
C ILE A 516 4.14 24.90 1.36
N GLN A 517 3.88 25.24 2.62
CA GLN A 517 2.85 26.23 2.98
C GLN A 517 3.12 27.60 2.36
N GLN A 518 4.37 28.05 2.35
CA GLN A 518 4.74 29.37 1.82
C GLN A 518 4.71 29.40 0.29
N ALA A 519 5.13 28.31 -0.37
CA ALA A 519 5.03 28.16 -1.82
C ALA A 519 3.58 28.14 -2.29
N GLU A 520 2.71 27.37 -1.61
CA GLU A 520 1.28 27.34 -1.86
C GLU A 520 0.66 28.72 -1.69
N ALA A 521 0.90 29.37 -0.54
CA ALA A 521 0.36 30.70 -0.27
C ALA A 521 0.84 31.77 -1.27
N TYR A 522 2.10 31.70 -1.72
CA TYR A 522 2.64 32.58 -2.74
C TYR A 522 1.94 32.39 -4.10
N LEU A 523 1.86 31.15 -4.58
CA LEU A 523 1.30 30.85 -5.89
C LEU A 523 -0.22 31.09 -5.93
N THR A 524 -0.97 30.66 -4.92
CA THR A 524 -2.41 30.94 -4.81
C THR A 524 -2.71 32.44 -4.75
N LYS A 525 -1.81 33.23 -4.15
CA LYS A 525 -1.97 34.69 -4.13
C LYS A 525 -1.67 35.33 -5.48
N LYS A 526 -0.69 34.81 -6.20
CA LYS A 526 -0.22 35.34 -7.49
C LYS A 526 -1.13 34.95 -8.66
N TYR A 527 -1.65 33.73 -8.64
CA TYR A 527 -2.51 33.12 -9.65
C TYR A 527 -3.88 32.76 -9.05
N PRO A 528 -4.73 33.76 -8.78
CA PRO A 528 -5.97 33.55 -8.03
C PRO A 528 -7.04 32.78 -8.83
N THR A 529 -6.89 32.58 -10.14
CA THR A 529 -7.83 31.74 -10.91
C THR A 529 -7.45 30.27 -10.91
N THR A 530 -6.22 29.93 -10.50
CA THR A 530 -5.76 28.55 -10.30
C THR A 530 -5.69 28.26 -8.80
N GLU A 531 -6.64 27.46 -8.30
CA GLU A 531 -6.52 26.93 -6.93
C GLU A 531 -5.42 25.87 -6.91
N ILE A 532 -4.45 25.98 -6.00
CA ILE A 532 -3.22 25.17 -5.98
C ILE A 532 -3.02 24.60 -4.60
N HIS A 533 -2.72 23.31 -4.55
CA HIS A 533 -2.36 22.63 -3.31
C HIS A 533 -1.13 21.74 -3.51
N PHE A 534 -0.18 21.85 -2.57
CA PHE A 534 1.01 20.99 -2.56
C PHE A 534 0.95 19.98 -1.42
N PHE A 535 1.14 18.71 -1.77
CA PHE A 535 1.11 17.60 -0.83
C PHE A 535 2.49 16.96 -0.71
N THR A 536 2.97 16.83 0.52
CA THR A 536 4.21 16.09 0.78
C THR A 536 3.93 14.59 0.74
N ASN A 537 4.59 13.88 -0.17
CA ASN A 537 4.47 12.44 -0.27
C ASN A 537 5.84 11.75 -0.11
N ILE A 538 6.07 11.19 1.08
CA ILE A 538 7.28 10.44 1.41
C ILE A 538 7.06 8.97 1.02
N LEU A 539 7.86 8.45 0.08
CA LEU A 539 7.70 7.11 -0.46
C LEU A 539 7.69 6.00 0.61
N ARG A 540 8.48 6.16 1.69
CA ARG A 540 8.45 5.24 2.84
C ARG A 540 7.08 5.22 3.52
N LYS A 541 6.48 6.39 3.75
CA LYS A 541 5.16 6.50 4.37
C LYS A 541 4.09 5.96 3.41
N GLN A 542 4.21 6.26 2.11
CA GLN A 542 3.34 5.71 1.05
C GLN A 542 3.29 4.19 1.01
N ARG A 543 4.45 3.52 0.94
CA ARG A 543 4.53 2.05 0.92
C ARG A 543 3.99 1.39 2.18
N ASN A 544 3.93 2.13 3.29
CA ASN A 544 3.33 1.71 4.56
C ASN A 544 1.83 2.05 4.67
N GLY A 545 1.21 2.62 3.63
CA GLY A 545 -0.19 3.06 3.63
C GLY A 545 -0.44 4.33 4.46
N GLN A 546 0.61 5.05 4.85
CA GLN A 546 0.56 6.24 5.70
C GLN A 546 0.64 7.49 4.83
N HIS A 547 -0.33 7.74 3.95
CA HIS A 547 -0.26 8.95 3.11
C HIS A 547 -0.59 10.21 3.90
N THR A 548 0.13 11.28 3.55
CA THR A 548 -0.01 12.65 4.07
C THR A 548 -0.55 13.62 3.01
N PRO A 549 -1.81 13.54 2.53
CA PRO A 549 -2.31 14.54 1.59
C PRO A 549 -3.32 15.50 2.21
N PHE A 550 -3.69 15.46 3.49
CA PHE A 550 -4.73 16.38 3.98
C PHE A 550 -4.38 16.98 5.33
N LEU A 551 -4.08 18.28 5.31
CA LEU A 551 -3.87 19.13 6.47
C LEU A 551 -5.16 19.58 7.16
N VAL A 552 -6.35 19.23 6.63
CA VAL A 552 -7.65 19.63 7.20
C VAL A 552 -8.61 18.44 7.40
N SER A 553 -8.03 17.28 7.68
CA SER A 553 -8.67 16.30 8.55
C SER A 553 -7.57 15.76 9.47
N PRO A 554 -7.66 15.94 10.80
CA PRO A 554 -6.79 15.27 11.77
C PRO A 554 -6.75 13.74 11.60
N GLU A 555 -7.63 13.18 10.76
CA GLU A 555 -7.84 11.77 10.49
C GLU A 555 -7.95 11.52 8.97
N GLY A 556 -6.90 11.79 8.20
CA GLY A 556 -6.87 11.38 6.79
C GLY A 556 -6.91 9.85 6.67
N SER A 557 -8.08 9.24 6.42
CA SER A 557 -8.25 7.78 6.42
C SER A 557 -7.20 7.02 5.62
N MET A 558 -6.54 6.08 6.30
CA MET A 558 -5.70 5.04 5.68
C MET A 558 -6.46 4.30 4.56
N ALA A 559 -7.80 4.23 4.63
CA ALA A 559 -8.64 3.60 3.61
C ALA A 559 -8.67 4.37 2.28
N TYR A 560 -8.78 5.70 2.33
CA TYR A 560 -8.73 6.54 1.13
C TYR A 560 -7.31 6.69 0.64
N ALA A 561 -6.31 6.73 1.53
CA ALA A 561 -4.90 6.64 1.16
C ALA A 561 -4.62 5.35 0.36
N LEU A 562 -5.23 4.23 0.73
CA LEU A 562 -5.07 2.95 0.02
C LEU A 562 -5.90 2.86 -1.27
N MET A 563 -7.09 3.46 -1.32
CA MET A 563 -7.82 3.63 -2.59
C MET A 563 -7.02 4.53 -3.52
N LEU A 564 -6.54 5.66 -3.00
CA LEU A 564 -5.61 6.54 -3.68
C LEU A 564 -4.37 5.78 -4.08
N ASN A 565 -3.87 4.75 -3.39
CA ASN A 565 -2.70 4.00 -3.85
C ASN A 565 -2.89 3.30 -5.19
N ASP A 566 -4.05 2.74 -5.51
CA ASP A 566 -4.28 2.27 -6.90
C ASP A 566 -4.32 3.45 -7.89
N PHE A 567 -4.73 4.64 -7.42
CA PHE A 567 -4.69 5.91 -8.16
C PHE A 567 -3.35 6.71 -8.10
N LEU A 568 -2.41 6.37 -7.22
CA LEU A 568 -1.18 7.12 -6.90
C LEU A 568 0.06 6.30 -7.25
N LEU A 569 -0.07 4.98 -7.27
CA LEU A 569 0.93 4.10 -7.85
C LEU A 569 0.99 4.22 -9.38
N ASN A 570 0.14 5.06 -10.00
CA ASN A 570 0.44 5.99 -11.11
C ASN A 570 -0.65 6.05 -12.22
N PRO A 571 -1.83 6.62 -11.92
CA PRO A 571 -2.58 7.41 -12.91
C PRO A 571 -2.44 8.94 -12.75
N ALA A 572 -1.49 9.43 -11.95
CA ALA A 572 -1.13 10.85 -11.89
C ALA A 572 -0.40 11.30 -13.16
N VAL A 573 -0.46 12.58 -13.55
CA VAL A 573 0.45 13.10 -14.58
C VAL A 573 1.76 13.49 -13.91
N MET A 574 2.86 12.95 -14.42
CA MET A 574 4.19 13.27 -13.93
C MET A 574 4.68 14.55 -14.59
N ILE A 575 4.73 15.66 -13.84
CA ILE A 575 5.18 16.96 -14.34
C ILE A 575 6.70 16.93 -14.60
N CYS A 576 7.45 16.37 -13.66
CA CYS A 576 8.89 16.19 -13.73
C CYS A 576 9.34 15.01 -12.85
N GLY A 577 10.58 14.54 -13.00
CA GLY A 577 11.12 13.49 -12.13
C GLY A 577 11.90 12.39 -12.87
N ILE A 578 12.14 11.28 -12.16
CA ILE A 578 12.59 10.00 -12.76
C ILE A 578 11.47 8.96 -12.73
N THR A 579 11.34 8.19 -13.82
CA THR A 579 10.40 7.07 -13.91
C THR A 579 10.64 6.07 -12.77
N PRO A 580 9.59 5.62 -12.05
CA PRO A 580 9.75 4.70 -10.93
C PRO A 580 10.27 3.33 -11.37
N MET A 581 10.73 2.57 -10.37
CA MET A 581 11.04 1.16 -10.55
C MET A 581 9.78 0.39 -11.05
N PRO A 582 9.90 -0.48 -12.08
CA PRO A 582 8.78 -1.24 -12.65
C PRO A 582 7.91 -1.92 -11.60
N PHE A 583 6.59 -1.73 -11.68
CA PHE A 583 5.66 -2.04 -10.60
C PHE A 583 5.36 -3.52 -10.46
N ASP A 584 5.35 -4.29 -11.55
CA ASP A 584 5.06 -5.73 -11.54
C ASP A 584 6.26 -6.58 -11.07
N LEU A 585 7.43 -5.99 -10.83
CA LEU A 585 8.53 -6.70 -10.19
C LEU A 585 8.18 -7.04 -8.72
N PRO A 586 8.47 -8.26 -8.23
CA PRO A 586 8.14 -8.64 -6.87
C PRO A 586 8.86 -7.79 -5.81
N LYS A 587 8.17 -7.45 -4.72
CA LYS A 587 8.70 -6.65 -3.60
C LYS A 587 10.08 -7.09 -3.16
N ASN A 588 10.25 -8.39 -2.89
CA ASN A 588 11.51 -8.92 -2.40
C ASN A 588 12.65 -8.67 -3.39
N PHE A 589 12.37 -8.83 -4.69
CA PHE A 589 13.36 -8.58 -5.74
C PHE A 589 13.73 -7.09 -5.82
N LYS A 590 12.76 -6.18 -5.73
CA LYS A 590 12.99 -4.73 -5.71
C LYS A 590 13.93 -4.30 -4.58
N VAL A 591 13.64 -4.73 -3.35
CA VAL A 591 14.45 -4.40 -2.16
C VAL A 591 15.84 -5.02 -2.22
N LEU A 592 15.97 -6.26 -2.72
CA LEU A 592 17.27 -6.89 -2.90
C LEU A 592 18.10 -6.20 -4.00
N SER A 593 17.44 -5.71 -5.05
CA SER A 593 18.09 -4.94 -6.11
C SER A 593 18.64 -3.61 -5.59
N SER A 594 17.92 -2.92 -4.69
CA SER A 594 18.36 -1.62 -4.15
C SER A 594 19.59 -1.70 -3.23
N ILE A 595 19.92 -2.89 -2.72
CA ILE A 595 21.14 -3.13 -1.93
C ILE A 595 22.27 -3.79 -2.76
N GLY A 596 22.11 -3.88 -4.08
CA GLY A 596 23.12 -4.40 -4.98
C GLY A 596 23.32 -5.92 -4.93
N VAL A 597 22.31 -6.70 -4.51
CA VAL A 597 22.35 -8.18 -4.61
C VAL A 597 22.42 -8.62 -6.06
N PHE A 598 21.74 -7.90 -6.96
CA PHE A 598 21.79 -8.15 -8.39
C PHE A 598 22.76 -7.15 -9.06
N PRO A 599 23.73 -7.61 -9.90
CA PRO A 599 24.75 -6.72 -10.46
C PRO A 599 24.16 -5.61 -11.35
N GLU A 600 24.63 -4.37 -11.16
CA GLU A 600 24.10 -3.19 -11.87
C GLU A 600 24.24 -3.30 -13.39
N GLY A 601 25.37 -3.83 -13.89
CA GLY A 601 25.58 -4.04 -15.33
C GLY A 601 24.62 -5.05 -15.95
N GLU A 602 24.08 -5.99 -15.16
CA GLU A 602 23.05 -6.92 -15.63
C GLU A 602 21.63 -6.34 -15.52
N TRP A 603 21.40 -5.41 -14.61
CA TRP A 603 20.09 -4.84 -14.31
C TRP A 603 20.02 -3.35 -14.61
N THR A 604 20.47 -3.00 -15.81
CA THR A 604 20.29 -1.68 -16.41
C THR A 604 19.11 -1.72 -17.38
N LEU A 605 18.18 -0.77 -17.24
CA LEU A 605 17.03 -0.57 -18.10
C LEU A 605 17.24 0.62 -19.02
N LYS A 606 16.66 0.58 -20.21
CA LYS A 606 16.68 1.68 -21.19
C LYS A 606 15.32 2.35 -21.31
N GLN A 607 15.29 3.64 -21.57
CA GLN A 607 14.06 4.36 -21.90
C GLN A 607 14.28 5.20 -23.15
N ASN A 608 13.38 5.08 -24.13
CA ASN A 608 13.43 5.84 -25.38
C ASN A 608 13.02 7.28 -25.09
N LEU A 609 13.65 8.26 -25.73
CA LEU A 609 13.31 9.68 -25.56
C LEU A 609 12.13 10.16 -26.43
N VAL A 610 11.78 9.43 -27.48
CA VAL A 610 10.67 9.79 -28.37
C VAL A 610 9.34 9.20 -27.85
N ALA A 611 8.26 9.98 -27.91
CA ALA A 611 6.93 9.59 -27.45
C ALA A 611 6.13 8.76 -28.47
N GLU A 612 6.50 8.83 -29.76
CA GLU A 612 5.84 8.14 -30.86
C GLU A 612 6.26 6.66 -30.92
N TYR A 613 5.30 5.76 -30.71
CA TYR A 613 5.36 4.47 -31.39
C TYR A 613 4.89 4.71 -32.82
N ILE A 614 5.64 4.26 -33.82
CA ILE A 614 5.06 4.03 -35.14
C ILE A 614 3.96 3.00 -34.93
N THR A 615 2.71 3.45 -34.91
CA THR A 615 1.54 2.58 -34.95
C THR A 615 1.70 1.72 -36.20
N LYS A 616 1.72 0.40 -36.03
CA LYS A 616 1.48 -0.50 -37.16
C LYS A 616 0.12 -0.09 -37.71
N ASP A 617 0.11 0.47 -38.92
CA ASP A 617 -1.10 0.50 -39.72
C ASP A 617 -1.66 -0.92 -39.70
N LEU A 618 -2.78 -1.09 -38.99
CA LEU A 618 -3.68 -2.21 -39.21
C LEU A 618 -4.17 -2.01 -40.65
N ALA A 619 -3.42 -2.56 -41.60
CA ALA A 619 -3.89 -2.73 -42.96
C ALA A 619 -5.17 -3.55 -42.85
N VAL A 620 -6.30 -2.85 -42.98
CA VAL A 620 -7.59 -3.45 -43.25
C VAL A 620 -7.39 -4.28 -44.52
N GLU A 621 -7.39 -5.61 -44.38
CA GLU A 621 -7.57 -6.50 -45.51
C GLU A 621 -8.97 -6.26 -46.05
N THR A 622 -9.10 -5.32 -46.99
CA THR A 622 -10.21 -5.32 -47.92
C THR A 622 -9.98 -6.48 -48.87
N GLU A 623 -10.78 -7.54 -48.71
CA GLU A 623 -10.92 -8.61 -49.71
C GLU A 623 -11.30 -7.99 -51.06
N GLY A 624 -10.37 -8.09 -52.01
CA GLY A 624 -10.52 -7.68 -53.39
C GLY A 624 -9.39 -8.28 -54.20
N GLU A 625 -9.70 -9.34 -54.92
CA GLU A 625 -8.82 -10.09 -55.81
C GLU A 625 -8.05 -9.17 -56.77
N ASP A 626 -6.72 -9.29 -56.81
CA ASP A 626 -5.96 -9.40 -58.07
C ASP A 626 -4.49 -9.77 -57.83
N GLU A 627 -4.07 -10.84 -58.51
CA GLU A 627 -2.72 -11.38 -58.54
C GLU A 627 -1.74 -10.42 -59.23
N GLN A 628 -0.64 -10.06 -58.55
CA GLN A 628 0.69 -10.04 -59.16
C GLN A 628 1.81 -9.94 -58.11
N GLU A 629 2.61 -11.00 -58.06
CA GLU A 629 3.80 -11.14 -57.21
C GLU A 629 4.80 -9.99 -57.39
N LYS A 630 5.04 -9.24 -56.30
CA LYS A 630 6.35 -8.64 -56.03
C LYS A 630 6.77 -9.02 -54.61
N LYS A 631 7.72 -9.95 -54.51
CA LYS A 631 8.44 -10.28 -53.28
C LYS A 631 9.01 -8.99 -52.66
N LYS A 632 8.36 -8.47 -51.61
CA LYS A 632 8.98 -7.50 -50.71
C LYS A 632 9.94 -8.25 -49.78
N PRO A 633 11.10 -7.66 -49.43
CA PRO A 633 12.08 -8.31 -48.57
C PRO A 633 11.51 -8.47 -47.15
N PRO A 634 12.09 -9.35 -46.31
CA PRO A 634 11.67 -9.46 -44.92
C PRO A 634 11.87 -8.09 -44.26
N VAL A 635 10.78 -7.53 -43.71
CA VAL A 635 10.82 -6.30 -42.93
C VAL A 635 11.64 -6.60 -41.68
N ASN A 636 12.91 -6.24 -41.74
CA ASN A 636 13.78 -6.10 -40.60
C ASN A 636 13.07 -5.16 -39.62
N LEU A 637 12.81 -5.63 -38.39
CA LEU A 637 12.58 -4.77 -37.22
C LEU A 637 13.87 -3.97 -36.97
N GLN A 638 14.12 -2.96 -37.79
CA GLN A 638 15.13 -1.95 -37.49
C GLN A 638 14.49 -0.99 -36.49
N ILE A 639 14.70 -1.34 -35.22
CA ILE A 639 14.79 -0.38 -34.12
C ILE A 639 15.64 0.77 -34.67
N LEU A 640 15.02 1.94 -34.91
CA LEU A 640 15.77 3.15 -35.20
C LEU A 640 16.76 3.35 -34.05
N GLN A 641 17.96 3.81 -34.35
CA GLN A 641 18.94 4.23 -33.35
C GLN A 641 18.35 5.44 -32.60
N GLU A 642 17.39 5.20 -31.72
CA GLU A 642 16.71 6.20 -30.89
C GLU A 642 17.66 6.61 -29.78
N GLU A 643 17.69 7.90 -29.45
CA GLU A 643 18.35 8.36 -28.24
C GLU A 643 17.69 7.67 -27.04
N THR A 644 18.45 6.81 -26.37
CA THR A 644 18.00 6.07 -25.18
C THR A 644 18.84 6.48 -23.98
N GLU A 645 18.17 6.68 -22.86
CA GLU A 645 18.83 6.84 -21.56
C GLU A 645 18.85 5.51 -20.81
N SER A 646 19.84 5.32 -19.93
CA SER A 646 20.07 4.09 -19.19
C SER A 646 19.99 4.30 -17.68
N PHE A 647 19.30 3.40 -16.99
CA PHE A 647 19.03 3.48 -15.55
C PHE A 647 19.37 2.17 -14.88
N VAL A 648 20.12 2.24 -13.78
CA VAL A 648 20.33 1.08 -12.91
C VAL A 648 19.04 0.82 -12.13
N LEU A 649 18.47 -0.38 -12.29
CA LEU A 649 17.19 -0.74 -11.67
C LEU A 649 17.19 -0.46 -10.17
N GLY A 650 18.24 -0.89 -9.46
CA GLY A 650 18.36 -0.73 -8.00
C GLY A 650 18.45 0.72 -7.51
N LYS A 651 18.67 1.69 -8.41
CA LYS A 651 18.72 3.13 -8.10
C LYS A 651 17.42 3.85 -8.41
N LEU A 652 16.50 3.22 -9.15
CA LEU A 652 15.19 3.79 -9.43
C LEU A 652 14.36 3.91 -8.15
N PRO A 653 13.54 4.97 -8.00
CA PRO A 653 12.73 5.14 -6.81
C PRO A 653 11.66 4.03 -6.74
N ASN A 654 11.60 3.34 -5.60
CA ASN A 654 10.61 2.27 -5.37
C ASN A 654 9.31 2.88 -4.84
N TRP A 655 8.32 3.05 -5.72
CA TRP A 655 7.03 3.64 -5.37
C TRP A 655 6.06 2.63 -4.73
N GLY A 656 6.38 1.33 -4.78
CA GLY A 656 5.53 0.26 -4.27
C GLY A 656 5.24 -0.81 -5.31
N GLU A 657 4.17 -1.55 -5.11
CA GLU A 657 3.66 -2.58 -6.05
C GLU A 657 2.23 -2.23 -6.44
N ILE A 658 1.89 -2.38 -7.73
CA ILE A 658 0.52 -2.21 -8.22
C ILE A 658 -0.37 -3.42 -7.86
N ILE A 659 0.24 -4.55 -7.48
CA ILE A 659 -0.48 -5.75 -7.06
C ILE A 659 -0.94 -5.54 -5.61
N ILE A 660 -2.12 -4.95 -5.45
CA ILE A 660 -2.76 -4.79 -4.13
C ILE A 660 -3.49 -6.11 -3.80
N PRO A 661 -3.18 -6.76 -2.66
CA PRO A 661 -3.87 -7.99 -2.27
C PRO A 661 -5.38 -7.78 -2.13
N ARG A 662 -6.20 -8.74 -2.62
CA ARG A 662 -7.66 -8.72 -2.48
C ARG A 662 -8.12 -8.44 -1.04
N GLU A 663 -7.43 -9.03 -0.06
CA GLU A 663 -7.74 -8.83 1.37
C GLU A 663 -7.66 -7.35 1.81
N MET A 664 -6.79 -6.55 1.19
CA MET A 664 -6.72 -5.10 1.44
C MET A 664 -7.99 -4.40 0.94
N PHE A 665 -8.50 -4.74 -0.26
CA PHE A 665 -9.76 -4.21 -0.75
C PHE A 665 -10.94 -4.63 0.14
N LEU A 666 -11.00 -5.90 0.54
CA LEU A 666 -12.07 -6.43 1.41
C LEU A 666 -12.12 -5.69 2.76
N GLY A 667 -10.97 -5.47 3.39
CA GLY A 667 -10.89 -4.77 4.68
C GLY A 667 -11.23 -3.28 4.61
N HIS A 668 -10.98 -2.62 3.48
CA HIS A 668 -11.23 -1.19 3.30
C HIS A 668 -12.54 -0.87 2.58
N ALA A 669 -13.25 -1.87 2.08
CA ALA A 669 -14.45 -1.65 1.27
C ALA A 669 -15.49 -0.77 2.00
N LEU A 670 -15.96 -1.19 3.18
CA LEU A 670 -16.93 -0.40 3.94
C LEU A 670 -16.38 0.97 4.40
N PRO A 671 -15.15 1.08 4.93
CA PRO A 671 -14.53 2.39 5.20
C PRO A 671 -14.59 3.35 4.01
N ILE A 672 -14.33 2.88 2.79
CA ILE A 672 -14.40 3.68 1.57
C ILE A 672 -15.85 4.14 1.32
N PHE A 673 -16.84 3.26 1.39
CA PHE A 673 -18.26 3.65 1.27
C PHE A 673 -18.66 4.71 2.30
N LEU A 674 -18.28 4.52 3.56
CA LEU A 674 -18.61 5.47 4.62
C LEU A 674 -18.00 6.85 4.37
N ARG A 675 -16.76 6.90 3.87
CA ARG A 675 -16.11 8.17 3.52
C ARG A 675 -16.70 8.80 2.26
N GLU A 676 -16.93 8.02 1.21
CA GLU A 676 -17.55 8.51 -0.04
C GLU A 676 -18.96 9.07 0.21
N SER A 677 -19.64 8.65 1.28
CA SER A 677 -20.91 9.23 1.71
C SER A 677 -20.83 10.71 2.12
N GLU A 678 -19.65 11.23 2.49
CA GLU A 678 -19.46 12.65 2.81
C GLU A 678 -19.71 13.53 1.58
N LYS A 679 -19.35 13.06 0.38
CA LYS A 679 -19.57 13.77 -0.88
C LYS A 679 -21.05 14.05 -1.18
N ILE A 680 -21.98 13.36 -0.51
CA ILE A 680 -23.42 13.65 -0.56
C ILE A 680 -23.70 15.05 0.02
N SER A 681 -23.04 15.43 1.11
CA SER A 681 -23.17 16.76 1.71
C SER A 681 -22.70 17.88 0.76
N HIS A 682 -21.82 17.54 -0.19
CA HIS A 682 -21.28 18.45 -1.21
C HIS A 682 -21.97 18.32 -2.59
N ARG A 683 -23.10 17.62 -2.68
CA ARG A 683 -23.82 17.33 -3.94
C ARG A 683 -22.97 16.65 -5.02
N ASN A 684 -21.92 15.92 -4.64
CA ASN A 684 -20.99 15.24 -5.56
C ASN A 684 -21.19 13.71 -5.56
N LEU A 685 -22.45 13.29 -5.49
CA LEU A 685 -22.85 11.89 -5.46
C LEU A 685 -22.49 11.08 -6.73
N PRO A 686 -22.51 11.65 -7.96
CA PRO A 686 -22.02 10.96 -9.15
C PRO A 686 -20.59 10.42 -9.01
N LYS A 687 -19.64 11.25 -8.56
CA LYS A 687 -18.24 10.85 -8.36
C LYS A 687 -18.11 9.77 -7.27
N ALA A 688 -18.90 9.90 -6.20
CA ALA A 688 -18.93 8.92 -5.12
C ALA A 688 -19.40 7.54 -5.62
N LEU A 689 -20.47 7.50 -6.44
CA LEU A 689 -20.96 6.27 -7.04
C LEU A 689 -19.96 5.62 -7.99
N LEU A 690 -19.28 6.39 -8.85
CA LEU A 690 -18.22 5.84 -9.71
C LEU A 690 -17.09 5.20 -8.89
N ASN A 691 -16.75 5.75 -7.72
CA ASN A 691 -15.78 5.15 -6.80
C ASN A 691 -16.31 3.88 -6.14
N CYS A 692 -17.56 3.91 -5.65
CA CYS A 692 -18.20 2.77 -4.99
C CYS A 692 -18.47 1.60 -5.95
N TRP A 693 -18.88 1.86 -7.20
CA TRP A 693 -19.07 0.82 -8.22
C TRP A 693 -17.76 0.18 -8.67
N TRP A 694 -16.67 0.94 -8.74
CA TRP A 694 -15.34 0.36 -8.97
C TRP A 694 -14.94 -0.61 -7.87
N LEU A 695 -15.20 -0.22 -6.61
CA LEU A 695 -14.96 -1.10 -5.46
C LEU A 695 -15.90 -2.31 -5.47
N GLU A 696 -17.18 -2.12 -5.79
CA GLU A 696 -18.14 -3.21 -5.97
C GLU A 696 -17.68 -4.18 -7.05
N MET A 697 -17.21 -3.69 -8.19
CA MET A 697 -16.66 -4.50 -9.26
C MET A 697 -15.49 -5.36 -8.74
N ILE A 698 -14.54 -4.77 -8.01
CA ILE A 698 -13.41 -5.51 -7.44
C ILE A 698 -13.85 -6.57 -6.40
N VAL A 699 -14.84 -6.26 -5.56
CA VAL A 699 -15.23 -7.13 -4.44
C VAL A 699 -16.23 -8.22 -4.88
N CYS A 700 -17.15 -7.89 -5.77
CA CYS A 700 -18.30 -8.71 -6.12
C CYS A 700 -18.21 -9.35 -7.52
N ILE A 701 -17.57 -8.68 -8.49
CA ILE A 701 -17.57 -9.10 -9.90
C ILE A 701 -16.25 -9.77 -10.31
N ASP A 702 -15.10 -9.22 -9.89
CA ASP A 702 -13.80 -9.84 -10.13
C ASP A 702 -13.77 -11.27 -9.55
N ARG A 703 -13.26 -12.22 -10.34
CA ARG A 703 -13.13 -13.62 -9.91
C ARG A 703 -12.22 -13.71 -8.68
N GLU A 704 -12.57 -14.54 -7.72
CA GLU A 704 -11.86 -14.61 -6.43
C GLU A 704 -10.38 -14.96 -6.59
N ASP A 705 -10.06 -15.82 -7.56
CA ASP A 705 -8.70 -16.29 -7.87
C ASP A 705 -7.90 -15.31 -8.77
N ASP A 706 -8.56 -14.35 -9.41
CA ASP A 706 -7.90 -13.36 -10.26
C ASP A 706 -7.31 -12.22 -9.41
N LEU A 707 -6.24 -11.62 -9.93
CA LEU A 707 -5.72 -10.37 -9.36
C LEU A 707 -6.78 -9.27 -9.48
N PRO A 708 -7.02 -8.49 -8.41
CA PRO A 708 -7.90 -7.33 -8.47
C PRO A 708 -7.51 -6.40 -9.63
N THR A 709 -8.51 -5.90 -10.33
CA THR A 709 -8.32 -4.94 -11.42
C THR A 709 -7.66 -3.66 -10.89
N SER A 710 -6.58 -3.21 -11.54
CA SER A 710 -5.82 -2.00 -11.17
C SER A 710 -5.80 -1.01 -12.33
N LEU A 711 -6.18 0.24 -12.06
CA LEU A 711 -6.17 1.29 -13.10
C LEU A 711 -4.76 1.61 -13.58
N THR A 712 -3.81 1.68 -12.65
CA THR A 712 -2.39 1.85 -12.98
C THR A 712 -1.94 0.76 -13.94
N ARG A 713 -2.27 -0.51 -13.66
CA ARG A 713 -1.87 -1.63 -14.52
C ARG A 713 -2.47 -1.54 -15.92
N LEU A 714 -3.74 -1.17 -16.02
CA LEU A 714 -4.45 -1.01 -17.29
C LEU A 714 -3.89 0.13 -18.14
N LEU A 715 -3.35 1.18 -17.51
CA LEU A 715 -2.73 2.30 -18.22
C LEU A 715 -1.51 1.85 -19.04
N TRP A 716 -0.60 1.05 -18.46
CA TRP A 716 0.62 0.58 -19.14
C TRP A 716 0.43 -0.74 -19.91
N ASN A 717 -0.64 -1.48 -19.63
CA ASN A 717 -0.97 -2.74 -20.30
C ASN A 717 -2.44 -2.71 -20.77
N PRO A 718 -2.77 -1.89 -21.78
CA PRO A 718 -4.15 -1.73 -22.26
C PRO A 718 -4.75 -3.05 -22.77
N GLU A 719 -3.94 -4.01 -23.21
CA GLU A 719 -4.37 -5.36 -23.57
C GLU A 719 -5.02 -6.14 -22.41
N GLY A 720 -4.80 -5.69 -21.16
CA GLY A 720 -5.42 -6.26 -19.97
C GLY A 720 -6.89 -5.86 -19.77
N ARG A 721 -7.42 -4.93 -20.56
CA ARG A 721 -8.82 -4.49 -20.49
C ARG A 721 -9.78 -5.64 -20.80
N ASN A 722 -10.91 -5.68 -20.10
CA ASN A 722 -11.80 -6.83 -20.11
C ASN A 722 -12.32 -7.17 -21.51
N PHE A 723 -12.80 -6.17 -22.27
CA PHE A 723 -13.32 -6.40 -23.60
C PHE A 723 -12.24 -6.77 -24.64
N ILE A 724 -10.99 -6.35 -24.43
CA ILE A 724 -9.87 -6.73 -25.29
C ILE A 724 -9.46 -8.17 -25.01
N ARG A 725 -9.24 -8.50 -23.73
CA ARG A 725 -8.83 -9.84 -23.28
C ARG A 725 -9.86 -10.90 -23.65
N ASP A 726 -11.13 -10.61 -23.42
CA ASP A 726 -12.24 -11.56 -23.64
C ASP A 726 -12.81 -11.44 -25.07
N GLN A 727 -12.18 -10.63 -25.96
CA GLN A 727 -12.55 -10.42 -27.36
C GLN A 727 -14.05 -10.09 -27.55
N ARG A 728 -14.60 -9.29 -26.64
CA ARG A 728 -16.01 -8.90 -26.66
C ARG A 728 -16.28 -8.00 -27.87
N LYS A 729 -17.47 -8.13 -28.44
CA LYS A 729 -17.93 -7.37 -29.62
C LYS A 729 -19.33 -6.84 -29.36
N GLY A 730 -19.74 -5.86 -30.14
CA GLY A 730 -21.07 -5.26 -30.11
C GLY A 730 -20.99 -3.74 -30.28
N PRO A 731 -22.11 -3.07 -30.59
CA PRO A 731 -22.11 -1.64 -30.92
C PRO A 731 -21.56 -0.73 -29.82
N LEU A 732 -21.72 -1.08 -28.54
CA LEU A 732 -21.08 -0.36 -27.43
C LEU A 732 -19.55 -0.46 -27.50
N ILE A 733 -19.03 -1.66 -27.74
CA ILE A 733 -17.57 -1.89 -27.84
C ILE A 733 -17.00 -1.17 -29.07
N ASP A 734 -17.69 -1.25 -30.21
CA ASP A 734 -17.29 -0.57 -31.43
C ASP A 734 -17.25 0.96 -31.25
N ALA A 735 -18.22 1.52 -30.52
CA ALA A 735 -18.25 2.94 -30.19
C ALA A 735 -17.08 3.35 -29.28
N ILE A 736 -16.77 2.56 -28.25
CA ILE A 736 -15.60 2.78 -27.38
C ILE A 736 -14.30 2.75 -28.20
N MET A 737 -14.12 1.72 -29.04
CA MET A 737 -12.92 1.57 -29.86
C MET A 737 -12.76 2.71 -30.87
N LYS A 738 -13.87 3.15 -31.49
CA LYS A 738 -13.85 4.30 -32.40
C LYS A 738 -13.44 5.58 -31.67
N MET A 739 -14.02 5.85 -30.49
CA MET A 739 -13.61 7.01 -29.69
C MET A 739 -12.13 6.98 -29.34
N GLU A 740 -11.59 5.82 -28.98
CA GLU A 740 -10.17 5.68 -28.66
C GLU A 740 -9.25 5.82 -29.88
N GLN A 741 -9.73 5.46 -31.07
CA GLN A 741 -9.03 5.68 -32.32
C GLN A 741 -9.02 7.17 -32.71
N ASP A 742 -10.18 7.84 -32.61
CA ASP A 742 -10.34 9.26 -32.93
C ASP A 742 -9.63 10.15 -31.89
N TYR A 743 -9.54 9.70 -30.63
CA TYR A 743 -8.94 10.40 -29.51
C TYR A 743 -7.99 9.48 -28.71
N PRO A 744 -6.75 9.26 -29.17
CA PRO A 744 -5.80 8.36 -28.51
C PRO A 744 -5.48 8.72 -27.04
N ALA A 745 -5.63 10.00 -26.67
CA ALA A 745 -5.48 10.47 -25.29
C ALA A 745 -6.47 9.82 -24.31
N LEU A 746 -7.60 9.29 -24.77
CA LEU A 746 -8.56 8.56 -23.93
C LEU A 746 -7.97 7.29 -23.34
N GLN A 747 -7.13 6.57 -24.09
CA GLN A 747 -6.44 5.37 -23.57
C GLN A 747 -5.43 5.71 -22.47
N LEU A 748 -5.04 6.98 -22.36
CA LEU A 748 -4.14 7.51 -21.35
C LEU A 748 -4.88 8.14 -20.16
N ASP A 749 -6.21 8.23 -20.23
CA ASP A 749 -7.04 8.83 -19.20
C ASP A 749 -7.56 7.77 -18.21
N PRO A 750 -7.18 7.85 -16.92
CA PRO A 750 -7.57 6.87 -15.91
C PRO A 750 -9.08 6.80 -15.67
N TRP A 751 -9.79 7.92 -15.83
CA TRP A 751 -11.23 7.99 -15.63
C TRP A 751 -12.00 7.32 -16.79
N TRP A 752 -11.49 7.44 -18.01
CA TRP A 752 -11.97 6.74 -19.19
C TRP A 752 -11.76 5.23 -19.08
N LEU A 753 -10.56 4.79 -18.67
CA LEU A 753 -10.28 3.38 -18.43
C LEU A 753 -11.22 2.80 -17.36
N LYS A 754 -11.42 3.53 -16.26
CA LYS A 754 -12.36 3.16 -15.20
C LYS A 754 -13.79 3.03 -15.71
N PHE A 755 -14.26 4.04 -16.44
CA PHE A 755 -15.61 4.11 -16.98
C PHE A 755 -15.91 2.94 -17.93
N THR A 756 -15.04 2.69 -18.89
CA THR A 756 -15.20 1.62 -19.89
C THR A 756 -15.12 0.22 -19.25
N GLU A 757 -14.23 0.01 -18.29
CA GLU A 757 -14.18 -1.26 -17.53
C GLU A 757 -15.47 -1.52 -16.75
N MET A 758 -16.02 -0.50 -16.07
CA MET A 758 -17.28 -0.64 -15.34
C MET A 758 -18.45 -0.93 -16.29
N LEU A 759 -18.56 -0.20 -17.41
CA LEU A 759 -19.62 -0.42 -18.39
C LEU A 759 -19.67 -1.86 -18.89
N VAL A 760 -18.50 -2.42 -19.25
CA VAL A 760 -18.41 -3.76 -19.81
C VAL A 760 -18.70 -4.84 -18.77
N ARG A 761 -18.26 -4.65 -17.53
CA ARG A 761 -18.38 -5.69 -16.49
C ARG A 761 -19.73 -5.70 -15.79
N PHE A 762 -20.38 -4.55 -15.64
CA PHE A 762 -21.73 -4.49 -15.07
C PHE A 762 -22.79 -5.11 -16.01
N GLU A 763 -22.56 -5.10 -17.34
CA GLU A 763 -23.40 -5.85 -18.29
C GLU A 763 -23.48 -7.33 -17.90
N SER A 764 -22.31 -7.97 -17.85
CA SER A 764 -22.20 -9.40 -17.56
C SER A 764 -22.61 -9.77 -16.14
N TYR A 765 -22.69 -8.80 -15.22
CA TYR A 765 -23.08 -9.03 -13.83
C TYR A 765 -24.60 -8.98 -13.61
N GLU A 766 -25.33 -8.25 -14.45
CA GLU A 766 -26.78 -8.05 -14.28
C GLU A 766 -27.63 -8.98 -15.16
N GLN A 767 -27.03 -9.63 -16.16
CA GLN A 767 -27.68 -10.52 -17.12
C GLN A 767 -27.31 -12.01 -16.90
N ASP A 768 -27.36 -12.49 -15.65
CA ASP A 768 -26.99 -13.88 -15.28
C ASP A 768 -27.81 -14.98 -16.01
N ASP A 769 -28.96 -14.63 -16.62
CA ASP A 769 -29.92 -15.56 -17.26
C ASP A 769 -29.84 -15.59 -18.81
N GLU A 770 -28.98 -14.80 -19.47
CA GLU A 770 -28.81 -14.78 -20.94
C GLU A 770 -27.55 -15.54 -21.39
N GLU A 771 -27.62 -16.30 -22.50
CA GLU A 771 -26.50 -17.16 -22.95
C GLU A 771 -25.27 -16.37 -23.44
N GLU A 772 -25.43 -15.13 -23.94
CA GLU A 772 -24.34 -14.21 -24.32
C GLU A 772 -24.74 -12.73 -24.13
N PRO A 773 -23.90 -11.87 -23.52
CA PRO A 773 -24.16 -10.42 -23.44
C PRO A 773 -24.19 -9.74 -24.82
N ASP A 774 -25.20 -8.92 -25.11
CA ASP A 774 -25.41 -8.33 -26.46
C ASP A 774 -24.64 -7.02 -26.72
N PHE A 775 -24.21 -6.31 -25.67
CA PHE A 775 -23.47 -5.03 -25.75
C PHE A 775 -24.10 -4.00 -26.70
N GLU A 776 -25.43 -3.97 -26.79
CA GLU A 776 -26.19 -3.06 -27.63
C GLU A 776 -26.38 -1.67 -26.96
N LEU A 777 -26.14 -0.58 -27.69
CA LEU A 777 -26.18 0.79 -27.14
C LEU A 777 -27.60 1.21 -26.69
N ASN A 778 -28.63 0.59 -27.25
CA ASN A 778 -30.04 0.92 -26.97
C ASN A 778 -30.68 0.03 -25.89
N THR A 779 -30.00 -1.02 -25.43
CA THR A 779 -30.49 -1.97 -24.41
C THR A 779 -29.74 -1.90 -23.08
N LEU A 780 -28.81 -0.93 -22.91
CA LEU A 780 -28.04 -0.75 -21.68
C LEU A 780 -28.90 -0.88 -20.41
N SER A 781 -28.38 -1.62 -19.42
CA SER A 781 -29.01 -1.83 -18.13
C SER A 781 -29.25 -0.53 -17.37
N GLU A 782 -30.13 -0.54 -16.37
CA GLU A 782 -30.37 0.64 -15.52
C GLU A 782 -29.07 1.10 -14.84
N THR A 783 -28.24 0.17 -14.36
CA THR A 783 -26.96 0.54 -13.73
C THR A 783 -25.99 1.12 -14.73
N GLN A 784 -25.87 0.56 -15.94
CA GLN A 784 -25.00 1.11 -16.98
C GLN A 784 -25.42 2.52 -17.43
N LYS A 785 -26.71 2.76 -17.64
CA LYS A 785 -27.23 4.11 -17.95
C LYS A 785 -26.87 5.11 -16.84
N ASN A 786 -26.93 4.67 -15.58
CA ASN A 786 -26.53 5.49 -14.45
C ASN A 786 -25.01 5.68 -14.33
N ILE A 787 -24.20 4.70 -14.74
CA ILE A 787 -22.73 4.87 -14.87
C ILE A 787 -22.43 5.92 -15.93
N VAL A 788 -23.05 5.84 -17.11
CA VAL A 788 -22.95 6.85 -18.18
C VAL A 788 -23.35 8.23 -17.68
N PHE A 789 -24.50 8.35 -17.02
CA PHE A 789 -24.96 9.61 -16.44
C PHE A 789 -23.95 10.16 -15.42
N CYS A 790 -23.48 9.34 -14.48
CA CYS A 790 -22.54 9.78 -13.45
C CYS A 790 -21.19 10.22 -14.05
N PHE A 791 -20.70 9.51 -15.06
CA PHE A 791 -19.48 9.86 -15.77
C PHE A 791 -19.64 11.17 -16.55
N ALA A 792 -20.78 11.37 -17.20
CA ALA A 792 -21.11 12.61 -17.90
C ALA A 792 -21.13 13.83 -16.94
N GLN A 793 -21.66 13.66 -15.72
CA GLN A 793 -21.60 14.70 -14.69
C GLN A 793 -20.16 14.98 -14.23
N HIS A 794 -19.34 13.94 -14.03
CA HIS A 794 -17.93 14.10 -13.65
C HIS A 794 -17.14 14.90 -14.69
N MET A 795 -17.38 14.66 -15.98
CA MET A 795 -16.75 15.36 -17.10
C MET A 795 -17.32 16.75 -17.39
N ARG A 796 -18.38 17.20 -16.69
CA ARG A 796 -19.15 18.42 -17.00
C ARG A 796 -19.68 18.45 -18.44
N ILE A 797 -20.41 17.40 -18.84
CA ILE A 797 -21.03 17.34 -20.16
C ILE A 797 -21.96 18.53 -20.45
N SER A 798 -22.50 19.17 -19.41
CA SER A 798 -23.33 20.38 -19.52
C SER A 798 -22.65 21.52 -20.25
N ASP A 799 -21.32 21.62 -20.19
CA ASP A 799 -20.56 22.71 -20.80
C ASP A 799 -20.63 22.67 -22.34
N ILE A 800 -20.97 21.52 -22.93
CA ILE A 800 -21.08 21.37 -24.39
C ILE A 800 -22.54 21.38 -24.89
N ILE A 801 -23.54 21.49 -24.01
CA ILE A 801 -24.96 21.42 -24.39
C ILE A 801 -25.51 22.82 -24.72
N ASN A 802 -26.10 22.97 -25.90
CA ASN A 802 -26.86 24.15 -26.27
C ASN A 802 -28.34 24.00 -25.86
N PHE A 803 -28.66 24.52 -24.68
CA PHE A 803 -30.04 24.53 -24.14
C PHE A 803 -31.05 25.28 -25.02
N GLY A 804 -30.59 26.14 -25.94
CA GLY A 804 -31.44 26.88 -26.88
C GLY A 804 -31.77 26.17 -28.20
N ASP A 805 -31.07 25.07 -28.54
CA ASP A 805 -31.26 24.30 -29.78
C ASP A 805 -31.62 22.85 -29.47
N GLU A 806 -32.73 22.66 -28.75
CA GLU A 806 -33.25 21.34 -28.34
C GLU A 806 -32.23 20.48 -27.55
N GLY A 807 -31.22 21.12 -26.96
CA GLY A 807 -30.13 20.44 -26.24
C GLY A 807 -29.10 19.77 -27.15
N LYS A 808 -28.98 20.15 -28.43
CA LYS A 808 -27.86 19.69 -29.26
C LYS A 808 -26.52 20.18 -28.70
N ALA A 809 -25.44 19.48 -29.03
CA ALA A 809 -24.11 19.91 -28.66
C ALA A 809 -23.70 21.19 -29.41
N PHE A 810 -22.89 22.05 -28.79
CA PHE A 810 -22.28 23.20 -29.46
C PHE A 810 -21.37 22.73 -30.60
N TRP A 811 -21.42 23.45 -31.72
CA TRP A 811 -20.49 23.26 -32.82
C TRP A 811 -19.06 23.55 -32.34
N GLN A 812 -18.14 22.63 -32.63
CA GLN A 812 -16.73 22.76 -32.28
C GLN A 812 -15.96 23.25 -33.50
N ASP A 813 -15.16 24.31 -33.34
CA ASP A 813 -14.29 24.81 -34.39
C ASP A 813 -12.99 23.98 -34.51
N GLU A 814 -12.18 24.28 -35.52
CA GLU A 814 -10.89 23.60 -35.75
C GLU A 814 -9.87 23.83 -34.63
N LYS A 815 -10.03 24.90 -33.84
CA LYS A 815 -9.16 25.26 -32.71
C LYS A 815 -9.61 24.64 -31.39
N ALA A 816 -10.79 24.00 -31.36
CA ALA A 816 -11.28 23.31 -30.18
C ALA A 816 -10.25 22.27 -29.70
N THR A 817 -10.18 22.07 -28.39
CA THR A 817 -9.30 21.03 -27.83
C THR A 817 -9.80 19.65 -28.22
N TRP A 818 -8.90 18.66 -28.19
CA TRP A 818 -9.29 17.26 -28.41
C TRP A 818 -10.37 16.84 -27.42
N ARG A 819 -10.30 17.32 -26.17
CA ARG A 819 -11.27 17.06 -25.12
C ARG A 819 -12.66 17.54 -25.50
N SER A 820 -12.80 18.79 -25.95
CA SER A 820 -14.12 19.34 -26.28
C SER A 820 -14.79 18.56 -27.41
N ARG A 821 -14.02 18.14 -28.43
CA ARG A 821 -14.53 17.27 -29.49
C ARG A 821 -14.94 15.89 -28.97
N ALA A 822 -14.11 15.26 -28.13
CA ALA A 822 -14.42 13.97 -27.52
C ALA A 822 -15.69 14.01 -26.66
N LEU A 823 -15.96 15.11 -25.95
CA LEU A 823 -17.20 15.28 -25.18
C LEU A 823 -18.45 15.37 -26.09
N VAL A 824 -18.34 16.03 -27.24
CA VAL A 824 -19.45 16.10 -28.20
C VAL A 824 -19.76 14.71 -28.76
N ASP A 825 -18.74 13.95 -29.14
CA ASP A 825 -18.94 12.58 -29.65
C ASP A 825 -19.47 11.65 -28.56
N PHE A 826 -18.94 11.74 -27.34
CA PHE A 826 -19.48 11.04 -26.18
C PHE A 826 -20.98 11.32 -25.99
N TYR A 827 -21.36 12.61 -26.02
CA TYR A 827 -22.76 13.02 -25.87
C TYR A 827 -23.65 12.46 -26.97
N ASN A 828 -23.19 12.51 -28.21
CA ASN A 828 -23.95 12.02 -29.36
C ASN A 828 -24.13 10.50 -29.35
N ILE A 829 -23.13 9.76 -28.89
CA ILE A 829 -23.17 8.28 -28.78
C ILE A 829 -24.09 7.86 -27.63
N PHE A 830 -23.79 8.31 -26.41
CA PHE A 830 -24.38 7.78 -25.18
C PHE A 830 -25.70 8.45 -24.79
N PHE A 831 -26.04 9.61 -25.36
CA PHE A 831 -27.35 10.27 -25.22
C PHE A 831 -28.05 10.39 -26.57
N SER A 832 -27.93 9.36 -27.40
CA SER A 832 -28.66 9.22 -28.67
C SER A 832 -30.16 8.99 -28.46
N ILE A 833 -30.55 8.35 -27.35
CA ILE A 833 -31.94 8.14 -26.95
C ILE A 833 -32.57 9.47 -26.48
N PRO A 834 -33.68 9.93 -27.11
CA PRO A 834 -34.30 11.22 -26.78
C PRO A 834 -34.78 11.35 -25.33
N GLU A 835 -35.22 10.26 -24.70
CA GLU A 835 -35.67 10.22 -23.31
C GLU A 835 -34.50 10.50 -22.35
N ASP A 836 -33.40 9.75 -22.48
CA ASP A 836 -32.21 9.88 -21.64
C ASP A 836 -31.58 11.27 -21.81
N ARG A 837 -31.54 11.77 -23.06
CA ARG A 837 -31.10 13.12 -23.38
C ARG A 837 -31.93 14.20 -22.66
N ARG A 838 -33.27 14.07 -22.71
CA ARG A 838 -34.17 15.03 -22.05
C ARG A 838 -34.00 15.03 -20.54
N GLU A 839 -33.76 13.86 -19.93
CA GLU A 839 -33.50 13.76 -18.50
C GLU A 839 -32.18 14.44 -18.11
N LEU A 840 -31.11 14.22 -18.88
CA LEU A 840 -29.83 14.93 -18.70
C LEU A 840 -30.00 16.45 -18.83
N ILE A 841 -30.68 16.92 -19.88
CA ILE A 841 -30.90 18.36 -20.09
C ILE A 841 -31.65 18.98 -18.93
N ARG A 842 -32.77 18.38 -18.48
CA ARG A 842 -33.55 18.91 -17.35
C ARG A 842 -32.74 18.99 -16.06
N PHE A 843 -31.86 18.02 -15.83
CA PHE A 843 -30.93 18.04 -14.71
C PHE A 843 -29.89 19.17 -14.87
N SER A 844 -29.27 19.29 -16.04
CA SER A 844 -28.25 20.30 -16.34
C SER A 844 -28.80 21.74 -16.37
N GLU A 845 -30.08 21.94 -16.68
CA GLU A 845 -30.79 23.22 -16.55
C GLU A 845 -30.99 23.64 -15.08
N GLY A 846 -30.68 22.76 -14.11
CA GLY A 846 -30.84 23.04 -12.69
C GLY A 846 -32.30 22.99 -12.21
N ARG A 847 -33.18 22.25 -12.87
CA ARG A 847 -34.57 22.12 -12.42
C ARG A 847 -34.65 21.33 -11.12
N ASP A 848 -35.30 21.91 -10.10
CA ASP A 848 -35.39 21.32 -8.76
C ASP A 848 -36.08 19.95 -8.75
N ASP A 849 -37.09 19.71 -9.59
CA ASP A 849 -37.80 18.43 -9.68
C ASP A 849 -36.90 17.31 -10.24
N ALA A 850 -36.16 17.61 -11.32
CA ALA A 850 -35.18 16.70 -11.91
C ALA A 850 -34.01 16.43 -10.94
N GLY A 851 -33.48 17.47 -10.30
CA GLY A 851 -32.42 17.35 -9.30
C GLY A 851 -32.83 16.45 -8.12
N ASN A 852 -34.02 16.66 -7.55
CA ASN A 852 -34.54 15.84 -6.45
C ASN A 852 -34.80 14.38 -6.87
N LYS A 853 -35.32 14.15 -8.09
CA LYS A 853 -35.53 12.80 -8.64
C LYS A 853 -34.21 12.06 -8.76
N VAL A 854 -33.21 12.68 -9.40
CA VAL A 854 -31.87 12.12 -9.61
C VAL A 854 -31.18 11.87 -8.26
N GLU A 855 -31.20 12.82 -7.33
CA GLU A 855 -30.57 12.64 -6.01
C GLU A 855 -31.17 11.44 -5.27
N LYS A 856 -32.50 11.28 -5.28
CA LYS A 856 -33.18 10.14 -4.64
C LYS A 856 -32.77 8.82 -5.27
N MET A 857 -32.70 8.76 -6.60
CA MET A 857 -32.26 7.58 -7.36
C MET A 857 -30.80 7.25 -7.04
N LEU A 858 -29.89 8.21 -7.12
CA LEU A 858 -28.46 8.00 -6.86
C LEU A 858 -28.22 7.54 -5.40
N LYS A 859 -28.95 8.08 -4.42
CA LYS A 859 -28.85 7.61 -3.02
C LYS A 859 -29.31 6.16 -2.88
N LYS A 860 -30.38 5.77 -3.58
CA LYS A 860 -30.85 4.37 -3.60
C LYS A 860 -29.76 3.45 -4.16
N LEU A 861 -29.18 3.79 -5.32
CA LEU A 861 -28.12 3.01 -5.95
C LEU A 861 -26.88 2.88 -5.05
N PHE A 862 -26.52 3.94 -4.33
CA PHE A 862 -25.42 3.91 -3.37
C PHE A 862 -25.65 2.88 -2.26
N LEU A 863 -26.85 2.88 -1.67
CA LEU A 863 -27.23 1.94 -0.61
C LEU A 863 -27.30 0.49 -1.12
N GLU A 864 -27.79 0.29 -2.34
CA GLU A 864 -27.83 -1.03 -2.98
C GLU A 864 -26.43 -1.59 -3.24
N SER A 865 -25.54 -0.77 -3.78
CA SER A 865 -24.12 -1.10 -3.98
C SER A 865 -23.45 -1.49 -2.66
N MET A 866 -23.57 -0.64 -1.64
CA MET A 866 -23.02 -0.92 -0.31
C MET A 866 -23.59 -2.21 0.29
N THR A 867 -24.88 -2.47 0.10
CA THR A 867 -25.55 -3.69 0.61
C THR A 867 -25.02 -4.95 -0.09
N ARG A 868 -24.81 -4.93 -1.42
CA ARG A 868 -24.23 -6.07 -2.14
C ARG A 868 -22.81 -6.36 -1.68
N VAL A 869 -22.00 -5.31 -1.51
CA VAL A 869 -20.64 -5.41 -0.97
C VAL A 869 -20.66 -5.97 0.46
N GLU A 870 -21.47 -5.42 1.37
CA GLU A 870 -21.58 -5.93 2.76
C GLU A 870 -21.99 -7.41 2.78
N LYS A 871 -22.98 -7.81 1.97
CA LYS A 871 -23.40 -9.21 1.85
C LYS A 871 -22.26 -10.12 1.38
N LYS A 872 -21.46 -9.69 0.40
CA LYS A 872 -20.28 -10.45 -0.07
C LYS A 872 -19.25 -10.62 1.06
N LEU A 873 -18.93 -9.55 1.81
CA LEU A 873 -18.01 -9.62 2.95
C LEU A 873 -18.51 -10.57 4.05
N CYS A 874 -19.79 -10.51 4.36
CA CYS A 874 -20.46 -11.41 5.28
C CYS A 874 -20.38 -12.88 4.83
N LYS A 875 -20.63 -13.16 3.55
CA LYS A 875 -20.52 -14.50 2.96
C LYS A 875 -19.09 -15.05 3.04
N ILE A 876 -18.08 -14.20 2.83
CA ILE A 876 -16.67 -14.58 3.00
C ILE A 876 -16.40 -14.97 4.45
N GLY A 877 -16.84 -14.15 5.42
CA GLY A 877 -16.68 -14.44 6.85
C GLY A 877 -17.38 -15.74 7.27
N HIS A 878 -18.60 -15.95 6.77
CA HIS A 878 -19.36 -17.19 6.97
C HIS A 878 -18.62 -18.41 6.44
N THR A 879 -18.18 -18.37 5.18
CA THR A 879 -17.47 -19.49 4.52
C THR A 879 -16.16 -19.83 5.23
N ARG A 880 -15.41 -18.81 5.68
CA ARG A 880 -14.18 -18.98 6.48
C ARG A 880 -14.47 -19.64 7.83
N ALA A 881 -15.49 -19.18 8.55
CA ALA A 881 -15.86 -19.73 9.85
C ALA A 881 -16.33 -21.18 9.72
N LEU A 882 -17.19 -21.46 8.74
CA LEU A 882 -17.66 -22.79 8.41
C LEU A 882 -16.48 -23.74 8.16
N THR A 883 -15.59 -23.35 7.26
CA THR A 883 -14.40 -24.15 6.92
C THR A 883 -13.52 -24.42 8.14
N GLN A 884 -13.24 -23.40 8.96
CA GLN A 884 -12.37 -23.55 10.13
C GLN A 884 -12.99 -24.44 11.22
N ILE A 885 -14.28 -24.30 11.50
CA ILE A 885 -14.97 -25.11 12.51
C ILE A 885 -15.11 -26.56 12.00
N SER A 886 -15.53 -26.76 10.76
CA SER A 886 -15.62 -28.10 10.15
C SER A 886 -14.27 -28.82 10.15
N ASN A 887 -13.17 -28.11 9.84
CA ASN A 887 -11.83 -28.69 9.89
C ASN A 887 -11.44 -29.08 11.33
N GLN A 888 -11.75 -28.26 12.33
CA GLN A 888 -11.45 -28.59 13.73
C GLN A 888 -12.23 -29.80 14.22
N LEU A 889 -13.50 -29.92 13.85
CA LEU A 889 -14.33 -31.09 14.15
C LEU A 889 -13.73 -32.38 13.55
N ALA A 890 -13.22 -32.31 12.33
CA ALA A 890 -12.53 -33.43 11.69
C ALA A 890 -11.24 -33.82 12.43
N ARG A 891 -10.48 -32.84 12.95
CA ARG A 891 -9.23 -33.08 13.71
C ARG A 891 -9.45 -33.73 15.08
N LEU A 892 -10.55 -33.39 15.76
CA LEU A 892 -10.92 -33.93 17.08
C LEU A 892 -11.51 -35.36 17.01
N SER A 893 -11.99 -35.79 15.83
CA SER A 893 -12.57 -37.11 15.63
C SER A 893 -11.53 -38.16 15.21
N GLU A 894 -11.39 -39.24 15.98
CA GLU A 894 -10.52 -40.38 15.62
C GLU A 894 -10.99 -41.09 14.34
N LYS A 895 -12.30 -41.11 14.07
CA LYS A 895 -12.91 -41.77 12.90
C LYS A 895 -13.28 -40.79 11.76
N GLY A 896 -12.97 -39.50 11.92
CA GLY A 896 -13.53 -38.43 11.09
C GLY A 896 -14.97 -38.07 11.52
N PHE A 897 -15.42 -36.86 11.17
CA PHE A 897 -16.81 -36.43 11.34
C PHE A 897 -17.38 -36.07 9.97
N GLU A 898 -18.63 -36.44 9.69
CA GLU A 898 -19.25 -36.20 8.39
C GLU A 898 -19.33 -34.69 8.10
N LYS A 899 -18.65 -34.27 7.02
CA LYS A 899 -18.53 -32.86 6.65
C LYS A 899 -19.89 -32.26 6.26
N GLU A 900 -20.75 -33.05 5.64
CA GLU A 900 -22.12 -32.67 5.24
C GLU A 900 -22.96 -32.37 6.47
N THR A 901 -23.02 -33.30 7.43
CA THR A 901 -23.72 -33.14 8.72
C THR A 901 -23.23 -31.93 9.52
N ALA A 902 -21.91 -31.69 9.56
CA ALA A 902 -21.37 -30.48 10.18
C ALA A 902 -21.81 -29.21 9.45
N THR A 903 -21.82 -29.23 8.11
CA THR A 903 -22.15 -28.08 7.29
C THR A 903 -23.62 -27.70 7.40
N GLU A 904 -24.53 -28.67 7.33
CA GLU A 904 -25.97 -28.47 7.48
C GLU A 904 -26.33 -27.83 8.82
N PHE A 905 -25.68 -28.25 9.90
CA PHE A 905 -25.91 -27.68 11.22
C PHE A 905 -25.27 -26.29 11.42
N LEU A 906 -24.04 -26.11 10.94
CA LEU A 906 -23.28 -24.87 11.15
C LEU A 906 -23.82 -23.71 10.31
N ASN A 907 -24.26 -23.96 9.08
CA ASN A 907 -24.73 -22.91 8.16
C ASN A 907 -25.76 -21.94 8.78
N PRO A 908 -26.93 -22.38 9.27
CA PRO A 908 -27.95 -21.48 9.79
C PRO A 908 -27.51 -20.75 11.07
N LEU A 909 -26.63 -21.35 11.88
CA LEU A 909 -26.08 -20.71 13.07
C LEU A 909 -25.07 -19.61 12.73
N LEU A 910 -24.21 -19.87 11.75
CA LEU A 910 -23.22 -18.91 11.28
C LEU A 910 -23.88 -17.73 10.54
N ASP A 911 -25.03 -17.93 9.90
CA ASP A 911 -25.80 -16.85 9.27
C ASP A 911 -26.25 -15.79 10.29
N VAL A 912 -26.62 -16.20 11.51
CA VAL A 912 -27.07 -15.28 12.58
C VAL A 912 -25.98 -14.27 12.97
N VAL A 913 -24.71 -14.68 12.91
CA VAL A 913 -23.55 -13.88 13.34
C VAL A 913 -22.81 -13.22 12.18
N ASN A 914 -23.14 -13.57 10.92
CA ASN A 914 -22.58 -12.99 9.70
C ASN A 914 -23.65 -12.23 8.90
N GLN A 915 -24.53 -11.48 9.57
CA GLN A 915 -25.55 -10.66 8.90
C GLN A 915 -25.02 -9.29 8.45
N ARG A 916 -24.05 -8.76 9.20
CA ARG A 916 -23.46 -7.42 9.05
C ARG A 916 -21.97 -7.47 9.34
N VAL A 917 -21.23 -6.52 8.78
CA VAL A 917 -19.82 -6.33 9.14
C VAL A 917 -19.71 -5.40 10.34
N SER A 918 -19.05 -5.88 11.39
CA SER A 918 -18.92 -5.16 12.65
C SER A 918 -17.92 -3.99 12.53
N ILE A 919 -18.38 -2.75 12.75
CA ILE A 919 -17.52 -1.56 12.86
C ILE A 919 -17.45 -1.16 14.34
N GLU A 920 -16.39 -1.60 15.02
CA GLU A 920 -16.27 -1.49 16.48
C GLU A 920 -14.95 -0.83 16.92
N ASP A 921 -15.05 0.18 17.79
CA ASP A 921 -13.92 0.67 18.57
C ASP A 921 -13.84 -0.12 19.88
N ARG A 922 -12.83 -0.99 19.96
CA ARG A 922 -12.56 -1.81 21.15
C ARG A 922 -12.27 -0.97 22.41
N LYS A 923 -11.92 0.31 22.28
CA LYS A 923 -11.77 1.22 23.43
C LYS A 923 -13.09 1.38 24.18
N VAL A 924 -14.24 1.35 23.51
CA VAL A 924 -15.57 1.43 24.15
C VAL A 924 -15.81 0.23 25.05
N LEU A 925 -15.45 -0.98 24.60
CA LEU A 925 -15.51 -2.19 25.42
C LEU A 925 -14.63 -2.10 26.68
N VAL A 926 -13.45 -1.49 26.56
CA VAL A 926 -12.55 -1.27 27.71
C VAL A 926 -13.16 -0.26 28.68
N LYS A 927 -13.72 0.85 28.19
CA LYS A 927 -14.40 1.86 29.02
C LYS A 927 -15.60 1.27 29.76
N LEU A 928 -16.44 0.49 29.08
CA LEU A 928 -17.57 -0.24 29.68
C LEU A 928 -17.10 -1.15 30.81
N LYS A 929 -16.07 -1.98 30.58
CA LYS A 929 -15.51 -2.88 31.59
C LYS A 929 -14.95 -2.12 32.80
N ARG A 930 -14.38 -0.93 32.57
CA ARG A 930 -13.77 -0.08 33.61
C ARG A 930 -14.75 0.93 34.22
N LYS A 931 -16.04 0.89 33.86
CA LYS A 931 -17.08 1.84 34.29
C LYS A 931 -16.70 3.31 34.03
N ILE A 932 -15.96 3.57 32.96
CA ILE A 932 -15.61 4.93 32.53
C ILE A 932 -16.81 5.51 31.77
N PRO A 933 -17.24 6.76 32.04
CA PRO A 933 -18.33 7.40 31.30
C PRO A 933 -18.09 7.38 29.79
N LEU A 934 -19.14 7.04 29.04
CA LEU A 934 -19.13 7.02 27.58
C LEU A 934 -19.72 8.32 27.03
N ASN A 935 -19.11 8.88 25.99
CA ASN A 935 -19.72 9.96 25.23
C ASN A 935 -20.91 9.44 24.38
N LYS A 936 -21.63 10.34 23.70
CA LYS A 936 -22.85 9.98 22.95
C LYS A 936 -22.61 8.97 21.81
N ILE A 937 -21.50 9.11 21.08
CA ILE A 937 -21.09 8.19 20.00
C ILE A 937 -20.76 6.82 20.59
N GLU A 938 -20.00 6.80 21.68
CA GLU A 938 -19.61 5.57 22.38
C GLU A 938 -20.80 4.81 22.99
N GLN A 939 -21.82 5.53 23.49
CA GLN A 939 -23.06 4.92 24.01
C GLN A 939 -23.87 4.21 22.90
N MET A 940 -23.98 4.82 21.72
CA MET A 940 -24.65 4.21 20.57
C MET A 940 -23.92 2.95 20.11
N GLN A 941 -22.58 3.01 20.05
CA GLN A 941 -21.76 1.86 19.70
C GLN A 941 -21.86 0.72 20.72
N ALA A 942 -21.85 1.04 22.01
CA ALA A 942 -21.95 0.05 23.09
C ALA A 942 -23.19 -0.87 22.94
N LYS A 943 -24.32 -0.32 22.50
CA LYS A 943 -25.56 -1.07 22.28
C LYS A 943 -25.40 -2.12 21.18
N ILE A 944 -24.88 -1.71 20.01
CA ILE A 944 -24.67 -2.59 18.84
C ILE A 944 -23.69 -3.71 19.20
N VAL A 945 -22.55 -3.36 19.80
CA VAL A 945 -21.52 -4.32 20.21
C VAL A 945 -22.09 -5.34 21.20
N TYR A 946 -22.94 -4.90 22.14
CA TYR A 946 -23.56 -5.80 23.09
C TYR A 946 -24.53 -6.78 22.42
N GLU A 947 -25.38 -6.30 21.51
CA GLU A 947 -26.31 -7.14 20.75
C GLU A 947 -25.58 -8.20 19.91
N GLU A 948 -24.51 -7.81 19.21
CA GLU A 948 -23.69 -8.75 18.43
C GLU A 948 -22.97 -9.77 19.32
N LEU A 949 -22.45 -9.34 20.47
CA LEU A 949 -21.80 -10.24 21.43
C LEU A 949 -22.79 -11.25 22.01
N GLN A 950 -24.04 -10.87 22.26
CA GLN A 950 -25.08 -11.79 22.73
C GLN A 950 -25.45 -12.83 21.68
N LYS A 951 -25.63 -12.42 20.41
CA LYS A 951 -25.85 -13.34 19.29
C LYS A 951 -24.69 -14.35 19.18
N LEU A 952 -23.45 -13.86 19.25
CA LEU A 952 -22.26 -14.69 19.19
C LEU A 952 -22.15 -15.67 20.37
N LYS A 953 -22.50 -15.24 21.58
CA LYS A 953 -22.55 -16.10 22.78
C LYS A 953 -23.61 -17.20 22.69
N SER A 954 -24.78 -16.89 22.11
CA SER A 954 -25.81 -17.90 21.87
C SER A 954 -25.35 -18.92 20.82
N VAL A 955 -24.79 -18.45 19.69
CA VAL A 955 -24.31 -19.33 18.61
C VAL A 955 -23.16 -20.22 19.07
N GLN A 956 -22.16 -19.70 19.80
CA GLN A 956 -21.08 -20.54 20.33
C GLN A 956 -21.61 -21.66 21.24
N GLY A 957 -22.62 -21.38 22.08
CA GLY A 957 -23.19 -22.33 23.03
C GLY A 957 -23.88 -23.47 22.29
N ASN A 958 -24.75 -23.12 21.33
CA ASN A 958 -25.45 -24.09 20.48
C ASN A 958 -24.47 -25.00 19.71
N ILE A 959 -23.38 -24.45 19.19
CA ILE A 959 -22.34 -25.23 18.50
C ILE A 959 -21.67 -26.21 19.46
N VAL A 960 -21.20 -25.74 20.62
CA VAL A 960 -20.51 -26.59 21.60
C VAL A 960 -21.44 -27.69 22.13
N ASP A 961 -22.68 -27.33 22.48
CA ASP A 961 -23.67 -28.27 23.03
C ASP A 961 -24.01 -29.38 22.05
N PHE A 962 -24.23 -29.06 20.78
CA PHE A 962 -24.54 -30.05 19.75
C PHE A 962 -23.39 -31.06 19.55
N PHE A 963 -22.17 -30.58 19.34
CA PHE A 963 -21.03 -31.47 19.07
C PHE A 963 -20.57 -32.24 20.31
N SER A 964 -20.86 -31.74 21.52
CA SER A 964 -20.59 -32.46 22.77
C SER A 964 -21.32 -33.81 22.85
N GLN A 965 -22.49 -33.93 22.22
CA GLN A 965 -23.30 -35.17 22.17
C GLN A 965 -22.59 -36.28 21.38
N PHE A 966 -21.71 -35.92 20.47
CA PHE A 966 -20.88 -36.83 19.68
C PHE A 966 -19.51 -37.09 20.31
N GLY A 967 -19.29 -36.62 21.55
CA GLY A 967 -18.01 -36.76 22.24
C GLY A 967 -16.91 -35.84 21.69
N LEU A 968 -17.24 -34.79 20.94
CA LEU A 968 -16.32 -33.77 20.45
C LEU A 968 -16.45 -32.53 21.34
N LYS A 969 -15.46 -32.30 22.22
CA LYS A 969 -15.49 -31.16 23.15
C LYS A 969 -14.69 -30.02 22.56
N MET A 970 -15.36 -28.90 22.29
CA MET A 970 -14.74 -27.64 21.90
C MET A 970 -14.92 -26.60 23.00
N GLU A 971 -13.96 -25.70 23.15
CA GLU A 971 -14.15 -24.54 24.01
C GLU A 971 -15.03 -23.50 23.33
N GLU A 972 -16.02 -22.98 24.05
CA GLU A 972 -16.77 -21.78 23.62
C GLU A 972 -15.83 -20.61 23.29
N SER A 973 -14.75 -20.48 24.08
CA SER A 973 -13.73 -19.44 23.92
C SER A 973 -13.06 -19.52 22.55
N TRP A 974 -12.82 -20.73 22.07
CA TRP A 974 -12.23 -21.03 20.78
C TRP A 974 -13.24 -20.77 19.66
N VAL A 975 -14.45 -21.34 19.73
CA VAL A 975 -15.50 -21.16 18.69
C VAL A 975 -15.77 -19.68 18.45
N ARG A 976 -15.89 -18.90 19.54
CA ARG A 976 -16.04 -17.44 19.48
C ARG A 976 -14.90 -16.75 18.75
N LYS A 977 -13.64 -17.08 19.10
CA LYS A 977 -12.45 -16.50 18.46
C LYS A 977 -12.40 -16.89 16.99
N THR A 978 -12.72 -18.13 16.65
CA THR A 978 -12.75 -18.64 15.27
C THR A 978 -13.77 -17.86 14.43
N ILE A 979 -15.03 -17.75 14.88
CA ILE A 979 -16.06 -16.96 14.19
C ILE A 979 -15.62 -15.49 14.06
N THR A 980 -15.11 -14.89 15.13
CA THR A 980 -14.69 -13.47 15.13
C THR A 980 -13.50 -13.23 14.19
N ASN A 981 -12.54 -14.16 14.14
CA ASN A 981 -11.35 -14.03 13.30
C ASN A 981 -11.61 -14.37 11.83
N ALA A 982 -12.65 -15.16 11.55
CA ALA A 982 -13.08 -15.49 10.20
C ALA A 982 -13.73 -14.30 9.48
N LYS A 983 -14.41 -13.42 10.21
CA LYS A 983 -14.99 -12.17 9.66
C LYS A 983 -13.90 -11.32 8.98
N VAL A 984 -14.28 -10.68 7.87
CA VAL A 984 -13.45 -9.66 7.25
C VAL A 984 -13.22 -8.54 8.26
N LYS A 985 -11.96 -8.22 8.54
CA LYS A 985 -11.59 -7.19 9.50
C LYS A 985 -11.63 -5.84 8.81
N VAL A 986 -12.49 -4.95 9.30
CA VAL A 986 -12.52 -3.55 8.89
C VAL A 986 -11.17 -2.92 9.22
N ALA A 987 -10.52 -2.37 8.21
CA ALA A 987 -9.25 -1.68 8.31
C ALA A 987 -9.44 -0.16 8.45
N GLY A 988 -8.36 0.58 8.69
CA GLY A 988 -8.42 2.00 9.07
C GLY A 988 -8.53 2.24 10.57
N ASP A 989 -8.61 3.51 10.97
CA ASP A 989 -8.79 3.87 12.38
C ASP A 989 -10.25 3.57 12.83
N PRO A 990 -10.45 2.82 13.93
CA PRO A 990 -11.79 2.48 14.38
C PRO A 990 -12.67 3.67 14.79
N LEU A 991 -12.09 4.73 15.36
CA LEU A 991 -12.85 5.92 15.75
C LEU A 991 -13.30 6.69 14.51
N GLU A 992 -12.40 6.85 13.56
CA GLU A 992 -12.68 7.49 12.27
C GLU A 992 -13.81 6.77 11.51
N ASN A 993 -13.73 5.44 11.39
CA ASN A 993 -14.77 4.64 10.76
C ASN A 993 -16.14 4.83 11.43
N VAL A 994 -16.17 5.04 12.75
CA VAL A 994 -17.41 5.32 13.50
C VAL A 994 -17.92 6.74 13.22
N ILE A 995 -17.03 7.73 13.10
CA ILE A 995 -17.39 9.11 12.72
C ILE A 995 -18.01 9.12 11.32
N PHE A 996 -17.38 8.50 10.32
CA PHE A 996 -17.94 8.42 8.98
C PHE A 996 -19.23 7.61 8.92
N LYS A 997 -19.37 6.57 9.75
CA LYS A 997 -20.66 5.89 9.91
C LYS A 997 -21.77 6.84 10.37
N PHE A 998 -21.48 7.73 11.31
CA PHE A 998 -22.44 8.74 11.75
C PHE A 998 -22.77 9.75 10.64
N HIS A 999 -21.77 10.19 9.85
CA HIS A 999 -22.02 11.05 8.69
C HIS A 999 -22.89 10.36 7.63
N PHE A 1000 -22.61 9.09 7.35
CA PHE A 1000 -23.41 8.23 6.50
C PHE A 1000 -24.86 8.16 6.99
N GLU A 1001 -25.08 7.80 8.26
CA GLU A 1001 -26.41 7.74 8.86
C GLU A 1001 -27.12 9.09 8.72
N ARG A 1002 -26.45 10.22 9.00
CA ARG A 1002 -27.04 11.57 8.81
C ARG A 1002 -27.40 11.88 7.34
N ASN A 1003 -26.61 11.44 6.38
CA ASN A 1003 -26.78 11.77 4.97
C ASN A 1003 -27.86 10.92 4.27
N PHE A 1004 -28.11 9.72 4.79
CA PHE A 1004 -29.11 8.77 4.29
C PHE A 1004 -30.37 8.68 5.16
N GLU A 1005 -30.30 9.06 6.44
CA GLU A 1005 -31.47 9.33 7.28
C GLU A 1005 -31.91 10.79 7.08
N ARG A 1006 -33.11 10.97 6.52
CA ARG A 1006 -33.86 12.19 6.85
C ARG A 1006 -34.40 12.01 8.27
N LYS A 1007 -33.94 12.86 9.20
CA LYS A 1007 -34.75 13.28 10.35
C LYS A 1007 -36.03 13.97 9.83
N PRO A 1008 -37.11 13.92 10.63
CA PRO A 1008 -38.45 13.43 10.29
C PRO A 1008 -39.16 14.13 9.13
#